data_AF-I9VHW1-F1
#
_entry.id   AF-I9VHW1-F1
#
_cell.length_a   1.000
_cell.length_b   1.000
_cell.length_c   1.000
_cell.angle_alpha   90.00
_cell.angle_beta   90.00
_cell.angle_gamma   90.00
#
_symmetry.space_group_name_H-M   'P 1'
#
loop_
_entity.id
_entity.type
_entity.pdbx_description
1 polymer ?
#
loop_
_entity_poly.entity_id
_entity_poly.type
_entity_poly.pdbx_seq_one_letter_code
_entity_poly.pdbx_strand_id
1 'polypeptide(L)'
;MKHTSKNLWKLPVLVCLLGMAACEERADVVPVDADTKPVEVSLCFGFADEEDGYNLSASADTRGSDSGQDGAFTARPVPAVRTRATEPSHPDALYQFYLMQYKADGTLMGSVQSKEQITAGTDFSTLVTLTPATNCQLVVIVCGKGNTTPSIGGSLANVQQQVMDADLFKKTIPAEGFTQDDINKMPYMLHLPCVNVTSDGKLQSPDGSYDARLLLRRLATRLTVNWEIDAALKNAGYALKEVKLCQVPAAFRLLASPVETQWGMTYPSEVVEFIDYYRLTNASELAAGKKTVWIPANVRGTSAKATSPYYRTKENAPTAASYVELVVDNAVKKERLYYRAYLGGQESTDFNLYENKDYTWKLSVKSTAYQTDKRIQLLDQSPVQSTNLVETSNCFMMKPGTNICFNPYKHEAKMNGYNVPLSGWNTHLTDGSTLADNKKITDVKLVWQTKDDATSGDLVMGYAISGDDHSNLARITDGGDLQKARIHVKVPVSKGGNALIAAYSGSKIVWSWHLWITDYVPQGITSSVTYAQAQQLTQNGSVHQYATVAFKSSGMHVGKVIMDRNLCATAGGFPGENASLLEFARRIGYLYYWGRKDPFLGSTDGTANELNVIYDGEGRGVQLGKVAYSDITLVNGNTLQYVIEHPDHIITGSSSDQNQSKCSWYSLNETTADYQYLYNNSKTLYDPCPAGWKIPHQTVYNGWGTSQAYWFNVNGTFVENGSTHDRGGRLYNVSGGNGVPSLRTEDNTAWFPVTAYRSFSDGKLIFNGSAAGYEGTNTIAKNGNNYRIYYTKIAAGELSTPNNAWGMIGEPYPFRCVQE
;
A
#
# COMPACT_ATOMS: atom_id res chain seq x y z
N MET A 1 38.15 -6.22 -60.36
CA MET A 1 37.23 -7.37 -60.43
C MET A 1 37.07 -7.86 -58.98
N LYS A 2 35.87 -8.04 -58.39
CA LYS A 2 34.78 -8.99 -58.74
C LYS A 2 35.30 -10.44 -58.79
N HIS A 3 34.87 -11.43 -58.00
CA HIS A 3 34.06 -11.57 -56.76
C HIS A 3 34.60 -12.85 -56.02
N THR A 4 34.14 -13.50 -54.92
CA THR A 4 33.02 -13.51 -53.93
C THR A 4 33.49 -14.44 -52.74
N SER A 5 32.88 -14.73 -51.58
CA SER A 5 31.65 -14.34 -50.83
C SER A 5 31.74 -14.77 -49.33
N LYS A 6 30.80 -14.34 -48.48
CA LYS A 6 30.24 -15.01 -47.28
C LYS A 6 31.09 -15.27 -46.01
N ASN A 7 30.74 -14.48 -44.98
CA ASN A 7 30.33 -14.88 -43.63
C ASN A 7 31.26 -15.76 -42.74
N LEU A 8 31.83 -15.13 -41.72
CA LEU A 8 31.84 -15.65 -40.35
C LEU A 8 31.65 -14.48 -39.36
N TRP A 9 30.79 -14.66 -38.35
CA TRP A 9 30.63 -13.70 -37.26
C TRP A 9 31.87 -13.69 -36.36
N LYS A 10 32.34 -12.49 -36.00
CA LYS A 10 33.16 -12.24 -34.80
C LYS A 10 32.73 -10.92 -34.17
N LEU A 11 32.58 -10.91 -32.85
CA LEU A 11 32.26 -9.72 -32.07
C LEU A 11 33.45 -8.74 -32.14
N PRO A 12 33.23 -7.43 -32.39
CA PRO A 12 34.09 -6.40 -31.84
C PRO A 12 33.81 -6.28 -30.33
N VAL A 13 34.86 -6.04 -29.55
CA VAL A 13 34.79 -5.91 -28.08
C VAL A 13 33.92 -4.71 -27.70
N LEU A 14 33.01 -4.90 -26.74
CA LEU A 14 32.17 -3.83 -26.20
C LEU A 14 33.04 -2.81 -25.45
N VAL A 15 32.95 -1.54 -25.84
CA VAL A 15 33.59 -0.43 -25.11
C VAL A 15 32.72 -0.10 -23.89
N CYS A 16 33.12 -0.58 -22.71
CA CYS A 16 32.41 -0.37 -21.45
C CYS A 16 32.61 1.05 -20.87
N LEU A 17 32.29 2.08 -21.66
CA LEU A 17 32.31 3.49 -21.28
C LEU A 17 31.12 4.23 -21.93
N LEU A 18 29.92 3.98 -21.39
CA LEU A 18 28.70 4.80 -21.53
C LEU A 18 27.63 4.14 -20.63
N GLY A 19 27.08 4.87 -19.65
CA GLY A 19 26.11 4.30 -18.70
C GLY A 19 26.12 4.84 -17.27
N MET A 20 26.83 5.94 -16.98
CA MET A 20 26.74 6.64 -15.69
C MET A 20 25.94 7.93 -15.87
N ALA A 21 24.61 7.79 -15.91
CA ALA A 21 23.65 8.89 -15.82
C ALA A 21 22.98 8.93 -14.42
N ALA A 22 23.72 8.51 -13.39
CA ALA A 22 23.51 9.04 -12.05
C ALA A 22 23.79 10.56 -12.09
N CYS A 23 23.15 11.33 -11.20
CA CYS A 23 23.20 12.79 -11.24
C CYS A 23 24.62 13.33 -11.37
N GLU A 24 24.82 14.33 -12.25
CA GLU A 24 25.96 15.23 -12.13
C GLU A 24 25.80 16.01 -10.82
N GLU A 25 26.33 15.44 -9.73
CA GLU A 25 26.52 16.14 -8.46
C GLU A 25 27.58 17.22 -8.65
N ARG A 26 27.14 18.33 -9.24
CA ARG A 26 27.97 19.47 -9.56
C ARG A 26 28.41 20.14 -8.26
N ALA A 27 29.60 19.81 -7.78
CA ALA A 27 30.38 20.76 -7.01
C ALA A 27 30.54 22.04 -7.85
N ASP A 28 30.50 23.21 -7.22
CA ASP A 28 30.66 24.49 -7.93
C ASP A 28 32.12 24.65 -8.42
N VAL A 29 32.40 24.10 -9.60
CA VAL A 29 33.75 24.08 -10.19
C VAL A 29 34.19 25.48 -10.60
N VAL A 30 35.20 26.00 -9.91
CA VAL A 30 36.06 27.08 -10.42
C VAL A 30 37.18 26.43 -11.25
N PRO A 31 37.36 26.79 -12.53
CA PRO A 31 38.46 26.24 -13.33
C PRO A 31 39.84 26.66 -12.81
N VAL A 32 40.80 25.72 -12.81
CA VAL A 32 42.22 25.94 -12.51
C VAL A 32 43.06 25.35 -13.65
N ASP A 33 44.21 25.95 -13.94
CA ASP A 33 45.07 25.59 -15.08
C ASP A 33 45.61 24.15 -15.02
N ALA A 34 45.81 23.56 -16.20
CA ALA A 34 45.97 22.12 -16.44
C ALA A 34 47.34 21.51 -16.05
N ASP A 35 48.07 22.10 -15.11
CA ASP A 35 49.45 21.71 -14.72
C ASP A 35 49.61 21.40 -13.21
N THR A 36 48.51 21.38 -12.43
CA THR A 36 48.56 21.20 -10.97
C THR A 36 48.51 19.74 -10.51
N LYS A 37 49.26 19.46 -9.43
CA LYS A 37 49.21 18.21 -8.64
C LYS A 37 47.80 17.95 -8.09
N PRO A 38 47.44 16.70 -7.73
CA PRO A 38 46.16 16.41 -7.08
C PRO A 38 45.95 17.29 -5.84
N VAL A 39 44.79 17.93 -5.79
CA VAL A 39 44.46 18.95 -4.79
C VAL A 39 43.83 18.32 -3.55
N GLU A 40 44.12 18.86 -2.37
CA GLU A 40 43.63 18.34 -1.08
C GLU A 40 42.34 19.05 -0.67
N VAL A 41 41.29 18.30 -0.32
CA VAL A 41 40.05 18.88 0.22
C VAL A 41 40.16 18.94 1.75
N SER A 42 40.07 20.15 2.31
CA SER A 42 40.03 20.36 3.76
C SER A 42 38.71 19.84 4.36
N LEU A 43 38.76 19.25 5.56
CA LEU A 43 37.61 18.62 6.21
C LEU A 43 36.74 19.67 6.94
N CYS A 44 36.35 20.73 6.22
CA CYS A 44 35.56 21.85 6.70
C CYS A 44 34.11 21.75 6.19
N PHE A 45 33.14 21.59 7.10
CA PHE A 45 31.72 21.46 6.74
C PHE A 45 30.97 22.79 6.84
N GLY A 46 30.26 23.15 5.78
CA GLY A 46 29.34 24.31 5.71
C GLY A 46 27.91 23.87 5.33
N PHE A 47 27.01 24.83 5.11
CA PHE A 47 25.66 24.56 4.61
C PHE A 47 25.54 24.97 3.14
N ALA A 48 24.75 24.22 2.37
CA ALA A 48 24.40 24.55 0.99
C ALA A 48 23.25 25.55 0.97
N ASP A 49 23.34 26.57 0.11
CA ASP A 49 22.24 27.52 -0.13
C ASP A 49 20.95 26.80 -0.57
N GLU A 50 19.81 27.34 -0.16
CA GLU A 50 18.49 26.83 -0.56
C GLU A 50 18.20 27.17 -2.03
N GLU A 51 18.05 26.15 -2.88
CA GLU A 51 17.77 26.33 -4.31
C GLU A 51 16.26 26.37 -4.62
N ASP A 52 15.88 27.11 -5.66
CA ASP A 52 14.52 27.10 -6.21
C ASP A 52 14.35 25.90 -7.16
N GLY A 53 13.48 24.97 -6.77
CA GLY A 53 13.14 23.74 -7.49
C GLY A 53 12.50 23.97 -8.87
N TYR A 54 12.10 25.20 -9.19
CA TYR A 54 11.75 25.61 -10.55
C TYR A 54 12.96 25.51 -11.50
N ASN A 55 14.15 25.95 -11.07
CA ASN A 55 15.31 26.17 -11.96
C ASN A 55 16.19 24.92 -12.20
N LEU A 56 15.78 23.74 -11.71
CA LEU A 56 16.57 22.50 -11.82
C LEU A 56 16.64 21.95 -13.26
N SER A 57 15.73 22.36 -14.13
CA SER A 57 15.63 21.87 -15.50
C SER A 57 16.48 22.71 -16.47
N ALA A 58 17.74 22.31 -16.70
CA ALA A 58 18.60 22.96 -17.68
C ALA A 58 18.14 22.68 -19.12
N SER A 59 17.50 23.66 -19.78
CA SER A 59 17.14 23.61 -21.19
C SER A 59 17.40 24.95 -21.90
N ALA A 60 17.86 24.89 -23.15
CA ALA A 60 18.44 26.02 -23.88
C ALA A 60 17.43 26.81 -24.75
N ASP A 61 16.15 26.81 -24.41
CA ASP A 61 15.14 27.65 -25.08
C ASP A 61 14.44 28.57 -24.06
N THR A 62 14.71 29.87 -24.16
CA THR A 62 14.14 30.93 -23.29
C THR A 62 12.68 31.26 -23.61
N ARG A 63 12.00 30.44 -24.42
CA ARG A 63 10.59 30.58 -24.80
C ARG A 63 9.69 29.67 -23.96
N GLY A 64 9.60 29.98 -22.67
CA GLY A 64 8.50 29.50 -21.81
C GLY A 64 7.16 30.02 -22.34
N SER A 65 6.56 29.32 -23.29
CA SER A 65 5.37 29.81 -23.99
C SER A 65 4.09 29.65 -23.14
N ASP A 66 3.53 30.76 -22.67
CA ASP A 66 2.23 30.80 -21.96
C ASP A 66 1.04 30.33 -22.84
N SER A 67 1.26 30.13 -24.15
CA SER A 67 0.28 29.70 -25.14
C SER A 67 -0.18 28.25 -24.92
N GLY A 68 -1.08 28.05 -23.95
CA GLY A 68 -1.77 26.78 -23.73
C GLY A 68 -2.58 26.67 -22.43
N GLN A 69 -2.48 27.62 -21.49
CA GLN A 69 -3.06 27.49 -20.15
C GLN A 69 -4.42 28.20 -19.93
N ASP A 70 -5.27 28.28 -20.95
CA ASP A 70 -6.70 28.61 -20.79
C ASP A 70 -7.62 27.37 -20.81
N GLY A 71 -7.11 26.27 -20.26
CA GLY A 71 -7.90 25.10 -19.89
C GLY A 71 -8.74 25.32 -18.63
N ALA A 72 -9.67 24.40 -18.37
CA ALA A 72 -10.60 24.45 -17.23
C ALA A 72 -9.90 24.45 -15.86
N PHE A 73 -8.70 23.89 -15.79
CA PHE A 73 -7.81 23.92 -14.63
C PHE A 73 -6.41 24.37 -15.06
N THR A 74 -5.77 25.24 -14.29
CA THR A 74 -4.36 25.58 -14.45
C THR A 74 -3.60 25.17 -13.20
N ALA A 75 -2.56 24.38 -13.36
CA ALA A 75 -1.66 24.01 -12.28
C ALA A 75 -0.24 24.02 -12.81
N ARG A 76 0.63 24.84 -12.21
CA ARG A 76 2.03 24.96 -12.62
C ARG A 76 2.95 25.31 -11.46
N PRO A 77 4.23 24.88 -11.52
CA PRO A 77 5.27 25.47 -10.71
C PRO A 77 5.47 26.93 -11.14
N VAL A 78 5.96 27.77 -10.23
CA VAL A 78 6.37 29.16 -10.47
C VAL A 78 7.65 29.44 -9.69
N PRO A 79 8.52 30.37 -10.14
CA PRO A 79 9.72 30.73 -9.40
C PRO A 79 9.43 31.19 -7.98
N ALA A 80 10.33 30.87 -7.04
CA ALA A 80 10.22 31.25 -5.64
C ALA A 80 10.39 32.76 -5.45
N VAL A 81 9.30 33.46 -5.09
CA VAL A 81 9.30 34.93 -4.91
C VAL A 81 9.93 35.31 -3.56
N ARG A 82 11.27 35.29 -3.51
CA ARG A 82 12.05 35.75 -2.35
C ARG A 82 12.08 37.28 -2.28
N THR A 83 11.08 37.88 -1.63
CA THR A 83 11.16 39.28 -1.17
C THR A 83 12.32 39.44 -0.17
N ARG A 84 12.95 40.63 -0.11
CA ARG A 84 14.18 40.87 0.68
C ARG A 84 14.06 40.34 2.11
N ALA A 85 15.08 39.59 2.53
CA ALA A 85 14.98 38.62 3.62
C ALA A 85 14.70 39.21 5.01
N THR A 86 13.79 38.54 5.71
CA THR A 86 13.67 38.55 7.18
C THR A 86 13.92 37.15 7.78
N GLU A 87 13.88 36.09 6.97
CA GLU A 87 14.24 34.73 7.35
C GLU A 87 15.77 34.53 7.26
N PRO A 88 16.41 33.80 8.20
CA PRO A 88 17.80 33.36 8.08
C PRO A 88 17.93 32.22 7.06
N SER A 89 19.03 32.14 6.31
CA SER A 89 19.22 31.07 5.32
C SER A 89 19.72 29.74 5.90
N HIS A 90 20.49 29.78 6.99
CA HIS A 90 21.20 28.61 7.52
C HIS A 90 21.24 28.61 9.06
N PRO A 91 21.48 27.46 9.71
CA PRO A 91 21.91 27.39 11.11
C PRO A 91 23.18 28.20 11.36
N ASP A 92 23.33 28.77 12.56
CA ASP A 92 24.56 29.46 12.98
C ASP A 92 25.73 28.51 13.30
N ALA A 93 25.45 27.21 13.46
CA ALA A 93 26.42 26.18 13.81
C ALA A 93 25.97 24.76 13.46
N LEU A 94 26.93 23.83 13.46
CA LEU A 94 26.72 22.40 13.37
C LEU A 94 26.27 21.88 14.75
N TYR A 95 25.00 21.52 14.86
CA TYR A 95 24.38 20.99 16.09
C TYR A 95 24.16 19.48 16.04
N GLN A 96 24.72 18.75 17.01
CA GLN A 96 24.66 17.27 17.09
C GLN A 96 25.19 16.63 15.80
N PHE A 97 26.51 16.76 15.64
CA PHE A 97 27.26 16.35 14.46
C PHE A 97 27.63 14.86 14.52
N TYR A 98 27.41 14.16 13.41
CA TYR A 98 27.79 12.77 13.18
C TYR A 98 28.55 12.67 11.86
N LEU A 99 29.68 11.97 11.88
CA LEU A 99 30.50 11.67 10.71
C LEU A 99 30.82 10.18 10.69
N MET A 100 30.52 9.50 9.60
CA MET A 100 30.65 8.05 9.45
C MET A 100 31.35 7.73 8.14
N GLN A 101 32.42 6.92 8.21
CA GLN A 101 33.15 6.43 7.06
C GLN A 101 32.76 4.97 6.78
N TYR A 102 32.51 4.66 5.52
CA TYR A 102 32.08 3.35 5.03
C TYR A 102 33.01 2.83 3.95
N LYS A 103 33.13 1.51 3.81
CA LYS A 103 33.63 0.89 2.57
C LYS A 103 32.63 1.11 1.44
N ALA A 104 33.05 0.86 0.20
CA ALA A 104 32.16 0.79 -0.97
C ALA A 104 30.88 -0.05 -0.72
N ASP A 105 31.00 -1.17 0.02
CA ASP A 105 29.91 -2.10 0.36
C ASP A 105 28.95 -1.61 1.48
N GLY A 106 29.17 -0.43 2.05
CA GLY A 106 28.34 0.11 3.14
C GLY A 106 28.67 -0.44 4.54
N THR A 107 29.74 -1.24 4.71
CA THR A 107 30.30 -1.63 6.02
C THR A 107 30.93 -0.42 6.69
N LEU A 108 30.54 -0.14 7.93
CA LEU A 108 31.11 0.93 8.74
C LEU A 108 32.60 0.66 9.04
N MET A 109 33.46 1.65 8.77
CA MET A 109 34.89 1.62 9.09
C MET A 109 35.20 2.36 10.38
N GLY A 110 34.54 3.50 10.60
CA GLY A 110 34.70 4.33 11.78
C GLY A 110 33.68 5.46 11.81
N SER A 111 33.47 6.05 12.99
CA SER A 111 32.52 7.15 13.17
C SER A 111 32.93 8.06 14.31
N VAL A 112 32.74 9.38 14.14
CA VAL A 112 32.86 10.39 15.20
C VAL A 112 31.49 11.04 15.40
N GLN A 113 31.16 11.34 16.66
CA GLN A 113 29.98 12.10 17.04
C GLN A 113 30.39 13.22 17.99
N SER A 114 29.78 14.40 17.84
CA SER A 114 29.85 15.48 18.82
C SER A 114 28.45 15.94 19.20
N LYS A 115 28.22 16.08 20.51
CA LYS A 115 26.97 16.63 21.07
C LYS A 115 27.08 18.12 21.39
N GLU A 116 28.28 18.69 21.22
CA GLU A 116 28.56 20.11 21.41
C GLU A 116 28.23 20.90 20.13
N GLN A 117 28.13 22.22 20.26
CA GLN A 117 27.94 23.13 19.14
C GLN A 117 29.30 23.39 18.47
N ILE A 118 29.43 23.09 17.17
CA ILE A 118 30.66 23.33 16.40
C ILE A 118 30.39 24.43 15.37
N THR A 119 31.27 25.43 15.28
CA THR A 119 31.17 26.50 14.29
C THR A 119 31.23 25.93 12.87
N ALA A 120 30.34 26.37 11.97
CA ALA A 120 30.42 26.00 10.57
C ALA A 120 31.76 26.46 9.96
N GLY A 121 32.40 25.61 9.17
CA GLY A 121 33.74 25.87 8.61
C GLY A 121 34.91 25.62 9.57
N THR A 122 34.71 25.07 10.76
CA THR A 122 35.81 24.47 11.54
C THR A 122 36.43 23.30 10.78
N ASP A 123 37.76 23.20 10.77
CA ASP A 123 38.49 22.06 10.20
C ASP A 123 38.49 20.86 11.16
N PHE A 124 37.91 19.76 10.72
CA PHE A 124 37.82 18.52 11.49
C PHE A 124 39.08 17.65 11.40
N SER A 125 40.12 18.05 10.63
CA SER A 125 41.40 17.31 10.50
C SER A 125 42.09 17.00 11.84
N THR A 126 41.85 17.81 12.87
CA THR A 126 42.37 17.63 14.24
C THR A 126 41.39 16.97 15.21
N LEU A 127 40.13 16.81 14.79
CA LEU A 127 39.02 16.24 15.58
C LEU A 127 38.65 14.81 15.15
N VAL A 128 39.08 14.38 13.96
CA VAL A 128 38.69 13.12 13.32
C VAL A 128 39.88 12.47 12.63
N THR A 129 40.23 11.25 13.03
CA THR A 129 41.10 10.39 12.22
C THR A 129 40.24 9.53 11.29
N LEU A 130 40.16 9.92 10.01
CA LEU A 130 39.59 9.04 8.98
C LEU A 130 40.56 7.89 8.68
N THR A 131 40.02 6.70 8.37
CA THR A 131 40.83 5.51 8.07
C THR A 131 41.26 5.54 6.60
N PRO A 132 42.56 5.38 6.27
CA PRO A 132 43.03 5.38 4.88
C PRO A 132 42.34 4.30 4.04
N ALA A 133 41.71 4.71 2.94
CA ALA A 133 40.91 3.84 2.08
C ALA A 133 40.67 4.46 0.69
N THR A 134 40.68 3.63 -0.36
CA THR A 134 40.22 4.04 -1.69
C THR A 134 38.79 3.56 -1.95
N ASN A 135 38.03 4.30 -2.76
CA ASN A 135 36.62 4.00 -3.06
C ASN A 135 35.79 3.74 -1.78
N CYS A 136 35.92 4.66 -0.81
CA CYS A 136 35.14 4.65 0.43
C CYS A 136 34.00 5.67 0.33
N GLN A 137 33.03 5.60 1.24
CA GLN A 137 31.93 6.56 1.32
C GLN A 137 32.01 7.35 2.64
N LEU A 138 31.52 8.58 2.62
CA LEU A 138 31.44 9.44 3.80
C LEU A 138 30.00 9.92 3.99
N VAL A 139 29.44 9.76 5.18
CA VAL A 139 28.12 10.28 5.56
C VAL A 139 28.28 11.25 6.72
N VAL A 140 27.71 12.43 6.57
CA VAL A 140 27.71 13.51 7.56
C VAL A 140 26.27 13.85 7.87
N ILE A 141 25.91 13.94 9.15
CA ILE A 141 24.56 14.29 9.61
C ILE A 141 24.67 15.31 10.74
N VAL A 142 23.86 16.36 10.66
CA VAL A 142 23.69 17.39 11.69
C VAL A 142 22.24 17.32 12.13
N CYS A 143 21.97 16.86 13.36
CA CYS A 143 20.60 16.55 13.79
C CYS A 143 19.79 17.80 14.15
N GLY A 144 20.44 18.96 14.37
CA GLY A 144 19.80 20.21 14.76
C GLY A 144 19.76 20.45 16.28
N LYS A 145 19.65 21.72 16.66
CA LYS A 145 19.70 22.21 18.05
C LYS A 145 18.56 21.64 18.89
N GLY A 146 18.90 20.96 19.99
CA GLY A 146 17.94 20.48 20.98
C GLY A 146 17.09 19.26 20.55
N ASN A 147 17.26 18.77 19.32
CA ASN A 147 16.57 17.58 18.84
C ASN A 147 17.09 16.31 19.53
N THR A 148 16.33 15.21 19.45
CA THR A 148 16.75 13.90 19.96
C THR A 148 16.53 12.83 18.91
N THR A 149 17.61 12.36 18.30
CA THR A 149 17.60 11.22 17.37
C THR A 149 17.85 9.90 18.11
N PRO A 150 17.36 8.76 17.58
CA PRO A 150 17.90 7.44 17.91
C PRO A 150 19.41 7.40 17.61
N SER A 151 20.14 6.44 18.21
CA SER A 151 21.59 6.30 18.01
C SER A 151 21.96 6.11 16.53
N ILE A 152 22.49 7.16 15.90
CA ILE A 152 22.96 7.14 14.52
C ILE A 152 24.25 6.30 14.42
N GLY A 153 24.27 5.36 13.47
CA GLY A 153 25.40 4.46 13.26
C GLY A 153 24.99 3.06 12.79
N GLY A 154 25.98 2.16 12.74
CA GLY A 154 25.85 0.88 12.05
C GLY A 154 26.17 1.00 10.55
N SER A 155 25.78 -0.01 9.76
CA SER A 155 25.97 -0.01 8.30
C SER A 155 25.20 1.11 7.60
N LEU A 156 25.61 1.45 6.38
CA LEU A 156 24.95 2.46 5.55
C LEU A 156 23.45 2.17 5.37
N ALA A 157 23.11 0.90 5.13
CA ALA A 157 21.74 0.42 5.01
C ALA A 157 20.90 0.57 6.30
N ASN A 158 21.53 0.60 7.48
CA ASN A 158 20.83 0.91 8.73
C ASN A 158 20.55 2.42 8.84
N VAL A 159 21.51 3.28 8.47
CA VAL A 159 21.33 4.75 8.51
C VAL A 159 20.27 5.21 7.49
N GLN A 160 20.19 4.59 6.32
CA GLN A 160 19.11 4.80 5.34
C GLN A 160 17.71 4.38 5.85
N GLN A 161 17.65 3.53 6.86
CA GLN A 161 16.39 3.17 7.54
C GLN A 161 16.01 4.16 8.65
N GLN A 162 16.96 4.94 9.18
CA GLN A 162 16.74 5.90 10.27
C GLN A 162 16.01 7.16 9.77
N VAL A 163 15.22 7.75 10.68
CA VAL A 163 14.33 8.87 10.42
C VAL A 163 14.42 9.91 11.52
N MET A 164 14.23 11.18 11.16
CA MET A 164 13.89 12.24 12.10
C MET A 164 12.41 12.15 12.49
N ASP A 165 12.07 12.66 13.68
CA ASP A 165 10.66 12.85 14.06
C ASP A 165 9.97 13.80 13.08
N ALA A 166 8.80 13.41 12.57
CA ALA A 166 8.02 14.23 11.66
C ALA A 166 7.39 15.45 12.35
N ASP A 167 7.19 15.42 13.68
CA ASP A 167 6.67 16.56 14.44
C ASP A 167 7.64 17.75 14.47
N LEU A 168 8.95 17.50 14.33
CA LEU A 168 9.95 18.55 14.15
C LEU A 168 9.60 19.48 12.98
N PHE A 169 9.23 18.90 11.85
CA PHE A 169 8.91 19.61 10.61
C PHE A 169 7.44 20.04 10.51
N LYS A 170 6.53 19.35 11.21
CA LYS A 170 5.07 19.60 11.18
C LYS A 170 4.60 20.59 12.25
N LYS A 171 5.34 20.75 13.35
CA LYS A 171 4.92 21.50 14.54
C LYS A 171 6.01 22.41 15.11
N THR A 172 7.27 21.96 15.13
CA THR A 172 8.35 22.67 15.86
C THR A 172 9.04 23.75 15.02
N ILE A 173 9.34 23.48 13.75
CA ILE A 173 9.95 24.45 12.83
C ILE A 173 8.86 25.03 11.92
N PRO A 174 8.57 26.35 11.99
CA PRO A 174 7.65 26.98 11.02
C PRO A 174 8.19 26.85 9.59
N ALA A 175 7.30 26.67 8.61
CA ALA A 175 7.68 26.66 7.19
C ALA A 175 7.80 28.06 6.58
N GLU A 176 7.36 29.09 7.31
CA GLU A 176 7.41 30.51 6.96
C GLU A 176 7.57 31.34 8.24
N GLY A 177 8.26 32.48 8.15
CA GLY A 177 8.45 33.41 9.26
C GLY A 177 9.32 32.86 10.41
N PHE A 178 10.13 31.84 10.13
CA PHE A 178 10.97 31.18 11.13
C PHE A 178 12.17 32.03 11.56
N THR A 179 12.61 31.86 12.81
CA THR A 179 13.73 32.61 13.40
C THR A 179 15.06 31.85 13.29
N GLN A 180 16.16 32.50 13.70
CA GLN A 180 17.46 31.82 13.79
C GLN A 180 17.41 30.61 14.73
N ASP A 181 16.71 30.72 15.86
CA ASP A 181 16.58 29.58 16.77
C ASP A 181 15.79 28.42 16.14
N ASP A 182 14.91 28.69 15.18
CA ASP A 182 14.10 27.67 14.49
C ASP A 182 14.86 26.97 13.36
N ILE A 183 15.57 27.73 12.50
CA ILE A 183 16.43 27.10 11.48
C ILE A 183 17.59 26.35 12.15
N ASN A 184 18.07 26.77 13.32
CA ASN A 184 19.05 26.01 14.11
C ASN A 184 18.53 24.60 14.49
N LYS A 185 17.22 24.36 14.53
CA LYS A 185 16.61 23.02 14.76
C LYS A 185 16.50 22.19 13.48
N MET A 186 16.74 22.75 12.30
CA MET A 186 16.62 22.06 11.02
C MET A 186 17.74 21.01 10.85
N PRO A 187 17.43 19.74 10.51
CA PRO A 187 18.45 18.74 10.22
C PRO A 187 19.05 18.91 8.82
N TYR A 188 20.35 18.64 8.72
CA TYR A 188 21.10 18.68 7.45
C TYR A 188 21.95 17.41 7.29
N MET A 189 22.25 17.02 6.05
CA MET A 189 23.09 15.86 5.73
C MET A 189 24.03 16.11 4.54
N LEU A 190 25.05 15.26 4.41
CA LEU A 190 25.90 15.15 3.23
C LEU A 190 26.29 13.67 3.06
N HIS A 191 26.21 13.15 1.84
CA HIS A 191 26.69 11.81 1.49
C HIS A 191 27.63 11.93 0.30
N LEU A 192 28.87 11.49 0.47
CA LEU A 192 29.85 11.36 -0.59
C LEU A 192 29.94 9.86 -0.93
N PRO A 193 29.32 9.39 -2.03
CA PRO A 193 29.20 7.95 -2.31
C PRO A 193 30.49 7.31 -2.82
N CYS A 194 31.47 8.10 -3.26
CA CYS A 194 32.79 7.64 -3.68
C CYS A 194 33.85 8.71 -3.43
N VAL A 195 34.73 8.48 -2.47
CA VAL A 195 35.89 9.33 -2.12
C VAL A 195 37.10 8.47 -1.74
N ASN A 196 38.29 9.05 -1.85
CA ASN A 196 39.52 8.48 -1.30
C ASN A 196 39.89 9.20 0.00
N VAL A 197 40.34 8.44 0.99
CA VAL A 197 40.98 8.94 2.22
C VAL A 197 42.45 8.58 2.21
N THR A 198 43.32 9.58 2.31
CA THR A 198 44.78 9.42 2.26
C THR A 198 45.37 8.83 3.55
N SER A 199 46.66 8.48 3.52
CA SER A 199 47.40 8.00 4.70
C SER A 199 47.47 9.01 5.86
N ASP A 200 47.35 10.30 5.55
CA ASP A 200 47.27 11.42 6.49
C ASP A 200 45.83 11.90 6.75
N GLY A 201 44.82 11.10 6.38
CA GLY A 201 43.41 11.28 6.77
C GLY A 201 42.63 12.33 5.97
N LYS A 202 43.20 12.90 4.91
CA LYS A 202 42.55 13.91 4.05
C LYS A 202 41.62 13.28 3.02
N LEU A 203 40.66 14.06 2.55
CA LEU A 203 39.77 13.68 1.44
C LEU A 203 40.38 14.07 0.08
N GLN A 204 40.21 13.17 -0.89
CA GLN A 204 40.49 13.40 -2.31
C GLN A 204 39.34 12.84 -3.16
N SER A 205 39.05 13.48 -4.29
CA SER A 205 38.12 12.91 -5.27
C SER A 205 38.71 11.62 -5.87
N PRO A 206 37.86 10.72 -6.42
CA PRO A 206 38.34 9.47 -7.05
C PRO A 206 39.33 9.67 -8.20
N ASP A 207 39.30 10.84 -8.85
CA ASP A 207 40.13 11.28 -9.97
C ASP A 207 41.14 12.39 -9.60
N GLY A 208 41.22 12.78 -8.33
CA GLY A 208 42.16 13.77 -7.78
C GLY A 208 42.07 15.21 -8.32
N SER A 209 41.00 15.57 -9.04
CA SER A 209 40.99 16.72 -9.95
C SER A 209 40.17 17.95 -9.52
N TYR A 210 39.60 18.00 -8.31
CA TYR A 210 38.73 19.11 -7.89
C TYR A 210 38.93 19.56 -6.43
N ASP A 211 38.88 20.88 -6.20
CA ASP A 211 38.51 21.47 -4.90
C ASP A 211 36.99 21.48 -4.78
N ALA A 212 36.46 21.01 -3.64
CA ALA A 212 35.02 20.85 -3.41
C ALA A 212 34.67 21.21 -1.97
N ARG A 213 33.82 22.23 -1.79
CA ARG A 213 33.30 22.61 -0.47
C ARG A 213 32.34 21.54 0.04
N LEU A 214 32.55 21.08 1.27
CA LEU A 214 31.73 20.04 1.90
C LEU A 214 30.45 20.66 2.48
N LEU A 215 29.46 20.91 1.60
CA LEU A 215 28.23 21.61 1.95
C LEU A 215 27.09 20.64 2.29
N LEU A 216 26.60 20.70 3.52
CA LEU A 216 25.47 19.95 4.03
C LEU A 216 24.15 20.51 3.46
N ARG A 217 23.26 19.63 3.01
CA ARG A 217 21.93 19.91 2.42
C ARG A 217 20.82 19.73 3.47
N ARG A 218 19.84 20.64 3.50
CA ARG A 218 18.65 20.58 4.37
C ARG A 218 17.84 19.32 4.09
N LEU A 219 17.49 18.55 5.13
CA LEU A 219 16.85 17.23 5.01
C LEU A 219 15.39 17.28 4.47
N ALA A 220 14.76 18.45 4.50
CA ALA A 220 13.40 18.67 4.03
C ALA A 220 13.36 19.36 2.65
N THR A 221 12.23 19.23 1.98
CA THR A 221 11.79 20.12 0.89
C THR A 221 10.84 21.18 1.48
N ARG A 222 10.92 22.45 1.04
CA ARG A 222 9.87 23.44 1.31
C ARG A 222 8.88 23.41 0.14
N LEU A 223 7.60 23.25 0.42
CA LEU A 223 6.54 23.28 -0.60
C LEU A 223 5.52 24.35 -0.25
N THR A 224 5.41 25.35 -1.13
CA THR A 224 4.35 26.37 -1.14
C THR A 224 3.30 25.99 -2.18
N VAL A 225 2.04 25.83 -1.76
CA VAL A 225 0.90 25.61 -2.64
C VAL A 225 -0.04 26.82 -2.55
N ASN A 226 -0.34 27.44 -3.68
CA ASN A 226 -1.32 28.53 -3.80
C ASN A 226 -2.52 28.03 -4.62
N TRP A 227 -3.75 28.41 -4.23
CA TRP A 227 -4.97 28.03 -4.93
C TRP A 227 -5.97 29.18 -5.05
N GLU A 228 -6.67 29.25 -6.19
CA GLU A 228 -7.80 30.14 -6.41
C GLU A 228 -8.94 29.44 -7.16
N ILE A 229 -10.19 29.80 -6.84
CA ILE A 229 -11.39 29.39 -7.58
C ILE A 229 -11.96 30.63 -8.25
N ASP A 230 -12.29 30.53 -9.53
CA ASP A 230 -12.82 31.63 -10.33
C ASP A 230 -14.14 32.21 -9.78
N ALA A 231 -14.37 33.51 -10.01
CA ALA A 231 -15.56 34.21 -9.56
C ALA A 231 -16.84 33.71 -10.24
N ALA A 232 -16.79 33.33 -11.52
CA ALA A 232 -17.94 32.78 -12.24
C ALA A 232 -18.41 31.45 -11.65
N LEU A 233 -17.48 30.57 -11.23
CA LEU A 233 -17.83 29.32 -10.55
C LEU A 233 -18.45 29.55 -9.18
N LYS A 234 -17.90 30.46 -8.37
CA LYS A 234 -18.49 30.87 -7.09
C LYS A 234 -19.91 31.42 -7.27
N ASN A 235 -20.12 32.27 -8.28
CA ASN A 235 -21.43 32.82 -8.63
C ASN A 235 -22.41 31.76 -9.17
N ALA A 236 -21.91 30.69 -9.80
CA ALA A 236 -22.68 29.51 -10.19
C ALA A 236 -22.92 28.52 -9.02
N GLY A 237 -22.53 28.87 -7.79
CA GLY A 237 -22.77 28.07 -6.59
C GLY A 237 -21.76 26.94 -6.35
N TYR A 238 -20.60 26.96 -6.99
CA TYR A 238 -19.50 26.03 -6.71
C TYR A 238 -18.63 26.54 -5.57
N ALA A 239 -18.46 25.72 -4.52
CA ALA A 239 -17.73 26.09 -3.31
C ALA A 239 -16.54 25.16 -3.06
N LEU A 240 -15.38 25.75 -2.77
CA LEU A 240 -14.20 25.01 -2.32
C LEU A 240 -14.51 24.34 -0.97
N LYS A 241 -14.46 23.00 -0.96
CA LYS A 241 -14.85 22.15 0.18
C LYS A 241 -13.64 21.59 0.93
N GLU A 242 -12.56 21.28 0.22
CA GLU A 242 -11.31 20.75 0.78
C GLU A 242 -10.11 21.11 -0.12
N VAL A 243 -8.95 21.32 0.48
CA VAL A 243 -7.65 21.37 -0.19
C VAL A 243 -6.71 20.40 0.51
N LYS A 244 -6.18 19.43 -0.23
CA LYS A 244 -5.31 18.39 0.35
C LYS A 244 -4.05 18.16 -0.47
N LEU A 245 -2.98 17.79 0.23
CA LEU A 245 -1.70 17.40 -0.31
C LEU A 245 -1.51 15.90 -0.04
N CYS A 246 -1.51 15.10 -1.10
CA CYS A 246 -1.59 13.64 -1.07
C CYS A 246 -0.30 13.00 -1.61
N GLN A 247 -0.12 11.70 -1.31
CA GLN A 247 1.05 10.91 -1.73
C GLN A 247 2.40 11.52 -1.29
N VAL A 248 2.47 12.11 -0.09
CA VAL A 248 3.74 12.56 0.50
C VAL A 248 4.27 11.46 1.43
N PRO A 249 5.58 11.14 1.43
CA PRO A 249 6.15 10.18 2.37
C PRO A 249 5.88 10.56 3.83
N ALA A 250 5.60 9.58 4.69
CA ALA A 250 5.30 9.84 6.10
C ALA A 250 6.50 10.35 6.91
N ALA A 251 7.73 9.94 6.53
CA ALA A 251 8.93 10.05 7.36
C ALA A 251 10.09 10.77 6.65
N PHE A 252 10.78 11.64 7.42
CA PHE A 252 12.00 12.33 7.01
C PHE A 252 13.21 11.41 7.25
N ARG A 253 13.60 10.63 6.23
CA ARG A 253 14.77 9.73 6.29
C ARG A 253 16.06 10.54 6.41
N LEU A 254 16.98 10.09 7.26
CA LEU A 254 18.29 10.73 7.47
C LEU A 254 19.21 10.66 6.24
N LEU A 255 19.03 9.64 5.40
CA LEU A 255 19.79 9.43 4.18
C LEU A 255 18.89 8.80 3.11
N ALA A 256 18.99 9.30 1.88
CA ALA A 256 18.30 8.72 0.74
C ALA A 256 18.79 7.29 0.44
N SER A 257 17.91 6.47 -0.13
CA SER A 257 18.26 5.18 -0.71
C SER A 257 17.69 5.14 -2.13
N PRO A 258 18.40 5.72 -3.12
CA PRO A 258 17.94 5.80 -4.49
C PRO A 258 17.86 4.42 -5.15
N VAL A 259 16.76 4.17 -5.87
CA VAL A 259 16.53 2.94 -6.64
C VAL A 259 16.25 3.31 -8.09
N GLU A 260 16.90 2.62 -9.03
CA GLU A 260 16.64 2.77 -10.46
C GLU A 260 15.27 2.17 -10.84
N THR A 261 14.51 2.91 -11.64
CA THR A 261 13.17 2.52 -12.12
C THR A 261 13.01 2.89 -13.59
N GLN A 262 11.90 2.48 -14.21
CA GLN A 262 11.52 2.93 -15.55
C GLN A 262 11.40 4.47 -15.73
N TRP A 263 11.37 5.22 -14.62
CA TRP A 263 11.28 6.69 -14.58
C TRP A 263 12.65 7.35 -14.32
N GLY A 264 13.69 6.57 -14.04
CA GLY A 264 15.00 7.02 -13.55
C GLY A 264 15.24 6.66 -12.08
N MET A 265 16.20 7.33 -11.44
CA MET A 265 16.52 7.15 -10.02
C MET A 265 15.43 7.78 -9.13
N THR A 266 14.89 7.03 -8.17
CA THR A 266 13.77 7.46 -7.31
C THR A 266 14.04 7.18 -5.83
N TYR A 267 13.50 8.02 -4.94
CA TYR A 267 13.50 7.80 -3.49
C TYR A 267 12.42 8.63 -2.78
N PRO A 268 11.87 8.16 -1.64
CA PRO A 268 12.03 6.83 -1.05
C PRO A 268 11.42 5.72 -1.91
N SER A 269 11.56 4.46 -1.48
CA SER A 269 10.91 3.31 -2.14
C SER A 269 9.38 3.46 -2.18
N GLU A 270 8.73 2.98 -3.25
CA GLU A 270 7.28 3.06 -3.46
C GLU A 270 6.46 2.29 -2.39
N VAL A 271 7.09 1.41 -1.60
CA VAL A 271 6.45 0.64 -0.52
C VAL A 271 6.66 1.22 0.89
N VAL A 272 7.09 2.48 1.03
CA VAL A 272 7.01 3.19 2.33
C VAL A 272 5.58 3.67 2.61
N GLU A 273 5.31 4.12 3.83
CA GLU A 273 4.05 4.80 4.12
C GLU A 273 4.02 6.18 3.41
N PHE A 274 2.94 6.40 2.63
CA PHE A 274 2.58 7.68 2.05
C PHE A 274 1.25 8.16 2.65
N ILE A 275 1.17 9.46 2.96
CA ILE A 275 0.05 10.07 3.68
C ILE A 275 -0.57 11.24 2.90
N ASP A 276 -1.81 11.56 3.26
CA ASP A 276 -2.38 12.87 3.03
C ASP A 276 -1.77 13.83 4.07
N TYR A 277 -0.77 14.61 3.66
CA TYR A 277 0.08 15.42 4.54
C TYR A 277 -0.69 16.54 5.25
N TYR A 278 -1.68 17.11 4.56
CA TYR A 278 -2.71 17.96 5.13
C TYR A 278 -4.03 17.79 4.38
N ARG A 279 -5.13 18.05 5.08
CA ARG A 279 -6.51 18.07 4.54
C ARG A 279 -7.24 19.29 5.08
N LEU A 280 -7.05 20.44 4.43
CA LEU A 280 -7.64 21.72 4.84
C LEU A 280 -9.13 21.71 4.54
N THR A 281 -9.96 21.83 5.57
CA THR A 281 -11.44 21.86 5.44
C THR A 281 -12.07 23.03 6.20
N ASN A 282 -11.28 23.78 6.96
CA ASN A 282 -11.71 24.97 7.68
C ASN A 282 -11.85 26.16 6.71
N ALA A 283 -12.97 26.90 6.79
CA ALA A 283 -13.25 28.04 5.93
C ALA A 283 -12.16 29.12 5.96
N SER A 284 -11.48 29.38 7.09
CA SER A 284 -10.41 30.38 7.16
C SER A 284 -9.12 29.91 6.48
N GLU A 285 -8.76 28.63 6.62
CA GLU A 285 -7.62 28.05 5.90
C GLU A 285 -7.89 28.01 4.39
N LEU A 286 -9.07 27.57 3.98
CA LEU A 286 -9.49 27.53 2.58
C LEU A 286 -9.50 28.93 1.93
N ALA A 287 -9.90 29.95 2.69
CA ALA A 287 -9.92 31.36 2.26
C ALA A 287 -8.52 32.01 2.22
N ALA A 288 -7.52 31.45 2.89
CA ALA A 288 -6.15 31.98 2.85
C ALA A 288 -5.49 31.84 1.47
N GLY A 289 -5.98 30.93 0.61
CA GLY A 289 -5.49 30.75 -0.77
C GLY A 289 -4.06 30.21 -0.89
N LYS A 290 -3.40 29.88 0.23
CA LYS A 290 -2.01 29.45 0.30
C LYS A 290 -1.77 28.56 1.52
N LYS A 291 -0.91 27.55 1.38
CA LYS A 291 -0.28 26.80 2.48
C LYS A 291 1.17 26.50 2.12
N THR A 292 2.08 26.76 3.05
CA THR A 292 3.50 26.39 2.94
C THR A 292 3.82 25.37 4.02
N VAL A 293 4.60 24.33 3.67
CA VAL A 293 4.96 23.22 4.56
C VAL A 293 6.37 22.73 4.28
N TRP A 294 7.05 22.22 5.31
CA TRP A 294 8.15 21.28 5.15
C TRP A 294 7.60 19.90 4.81
N ILE A 295 8.20 19.18 3.86
CA ILE A 295 7.87 17.77 3.54
C ILE A 295 9.16 16.96 3.33
N PRO A 296 9.14 15.62 3.48
CA PRO A 296 10.25 14.80 3.03
C PRO A 296 10.41 14.86 1.51
N ALA A 297 11.62 14.64 1.01
CA ALA A 297 11.87 14.47 -0.42
C ALA A 297 11.00 13.33 -1.00
N ASN A 298 10.45 13.58 -2.18
CA ASN A 298 9.71 12.60 -2.96
C ASN A 298 10.16 12.68 -4.43
N VAL A 299 11.25 11.97 -4.72
CA VAL A 299 11.93 11.92 -6.03
C VAL A 299 11.39 10.71 -6.81
N ARG A 300 10.81 10.97 -7.97
CA ARG A 300 9.99 10.04 -8.76
C ARG A 300 10.46 9.84 -10.20
N GLY A 301 11.55 10.50 -10.58
CA GLY A 301 12.05 10.49 -11.94
C GLY A 301 11.20 11.34 -12.88
N THR A 302 11.22 10.98 -14.16
CA THR A 302 10.53 11.72 -15.23
C THR A 302 9.62 10.81 -16.03
N SER A 303 8.52 11.35 -16.55
CA SER A 303 7.58 10.63 -17.43
C SER A 303 7.39 11.37 -18.75
N ALA A 304 7.96 10.82 -19.82
CA ALA A 304 7.84 11.34 -21.18
C ALA A 304 6.39 11.36 -21.72
N LYS A 305 5.42 10.73 -21.03
CA LYS A 305 4.00 10.81 -21.38
C LYS A 305 3.36 12.14 -20.98
N ALA A 306 3.91 12.82 -19.97
CA ALA A 306 3.43 14.13 -19.54
C ALA A 306 4.01 15.25 -20.41
N THR A 307 3.68 15.23 -21.71
CA THR A 307 4.23 16.12 -22.75
C THR A 307 3.79 17.59 -22.64
N SER A 308 2.91 17.92 -21.70
CA SER A 308 2.57 19.29 -21.30
C SER A 308 1.96 19.28 -19.89
N PRO A 309 1.80 20.44 -19.21
CA PRO A 309 1.13 20.53 -17.91
C PRO A 309 -0.34 20.05 -17.90
N TYR A 310 -0.95 19.87 -19.07
CA TYR A 310 -2.27 19.24 -19.23
C TYR A 310 -2.20 17.71 -19.03
N TYR A 311 -1.08 17.10 -19.44
CA TYR A 311 -0.85 15.65 -19.39
C TYR A 311 -0.20 15.16 -18.09
N ARG A 312 -0.07 16.03 -17.07
CA ARG A 312 0.29 15.65 -15.69
C ARG A 312 -0.92 15.03 -14.95
N THR A 313 -1.40 13.89 -15.46
CA THR A 313 -2.57 13.14 -14.98
C THR A 313 -2.19 11.83 -14.27
N LYS A 314 -3.14 11.14 -13.62
CA LYS A 314 -2.89 9.86 -12.92
C LYS A 314 -2.29 8.79 -13.86
N GLU A 315 -2.68 8.77 -15.13
CA GLU A 315 -2.23 7.77 -16.10
C GLU A 315 -0.78 7.97 -16.58
N ASN A 316 -0.24 9.17 -16.36
CA ASN A 316 1.05 9.61 -16.85
C ASN A 316 2.06 9.88 -15.73
N ALA A 317 1.61 10.18 -14.50
CA ALA A 317 2.48 10.35 -13.35
C ALA A 317 3.12 9.01 -12.93
N PRO A 318 4.37 9.01 -12.44
CA PRO A 318 4.95 7.86 -11.73
C PRO A 318 4.14 7.46 -10.50
N THR A 319 4.25 6.19 -10.08
CA THR A 319 3.67 5.69 -8.83
C THR A 319 4.12 6.54 -7.63
N ALA A 320 3.22 6.79 -6.68
CA ALA A 320 3.49 7.53 -5.45
C ALA A 320 4.05 8.97 -5.61
N ALA A 321 3.79 9.62 -6.76
CA ALA A 321 4.14 11.03 -6.96
C ALA A 321 3.20 11.99 -6.23
N SER A 322 3.76 12.91 -5.42
CA SER A 322 2.98 13.87 -4.63
C SER A 322 2.02 14.69 -5.50
N TYR A 323 0.78 14.85 -5.07
CA TYR A 323 -0.20 15.70 -5.75
C TYR A 323 -0.99 16.59 -4.80
N VAL A 324 -1.46 17.73 -5.30
CA VAL A 324 -2.49 18.54 -4.65
C VAL A 324 -3.82 18.26 -5.30
N GLU A 325 -4.88 18.18 -4.50
CA GLU A 325 -6.26 18.03 -4.99
C GLU A 325 -7.16 19.09 -4.34
N LEU A 326 -7.82 19.89 -5.18
CA LEU A 326 -8.85 20.85 -4.76
C LEU A 326 -10.22 20.19 -4.96
N VAL A 327 -11.04 20.15 -3.90
CA VAL A 327 -12.36 19.51 -3.91
C VAL A 327 -13.43 20.61 -3.91
N VAL A 328 -14.31 20.59 -4.91
CA VAL A 328 -15.31 21.64 -5.12
C VAL A 328 -16.71 21.02 -5.21
N ASP A 329 -17.61 21.37 -4.29
CA ASP A 329 -19.00 20.91 -4.29
C ASP A 329 -19.89 21.91 -5.05
N ASN A 330 -20.88 21.40 -5.81
CA ASN A 330 -21.97 22.24 -6.31
C ASN A 330 -23.00 22.56 -5.21
N ALA A 331 -23.75 23.66 -5.35
CA ALA A 331 -24.68 24.14 -4.33
C ALA A 331 -25.76 23.13 -3.88
N VAL A 332 -26.06 22.12 -4.70
CA VAL A 332 -27.07 21.09 -4.43
C VAL A 332 -26.48 19.75 -3.97
N LYS A 333 -25.16 19.66 -3.79
CA LYS A 333 -24.42 18.43 -3.40
C LYS A 333 -24.77 17.20 -4.26
N LYS A 334 -24.88 17.41 -5.58
CA LYS A 334 -25.03 16.32 -6.58
C LYS A 334 -23.75 16.06 -7.35
N GLU A 335 -22.88 17.07 -7.44
CA GLU A 335 -21.62 17.01 -8.16
C GLU A 335 -20.51 17.51 -7.23
N ARG A 336 -19.51 16.66 -7.00
CA ARG A 336 -18.25 17.01 -6.37
C ARG A 336 -17.14 16.84 -7.39
N LEU A 337 -16.40 17.91 -7.64
CA LEU A 337 -15.32 17.96 -8.63
C LEU A 337 -13.96 17.95 -7.92
N TYR A 338 -13.08 17.04 -8.31
CA TYR A 338 -11.73 16.89 -7.79
C TYR A 338 -10.72 17.36 -8.84
N TYR A 339 -9.98 18.41 -8.54
CA TYR A 339 -8.99 19.03 -9.44
C TYR A 339 -7.58 18.63 -8.99
N ARG A 340 -6.98 17.62 -9.64
CA ARG A 340 -5.72 16.97 -9.23
C ARG A 340 -4.52 17.50 -10.02
N ALA A 341 -3.46 17.91 -9.32
CA ALA A 341 -2.22 18.40 -9.88
C ALA A 341 -1.00 17.67 -9.29
N TYR A 342 -0.31 16.87 -10.12
CA TYR A 342 0.93 16.19 -9.73
C TYR A 342 2.14 17.16 -9.75
N LEU A 343 2.86 17.21 -8.64
CA LEU A 343 3.92 18.19 -8.35
C LEU A 343 5.29 17.77 -8.92
N GLY A 344 6.23 18.72 -8.98
CA GLY A 344 7.59 18.56 -9.50
C GLY A 344 8.24 19.92 -9.83
N GLY A 345 9.35 19.91 -10.56
CA GLY A 345 10.00 21.10 -11.13
C GLY A 345 9.32 21.64 -12.39
N GLN A 346 10.00 22.56 -13.10
CA GLN A 346 9.45 23.33 -14.22
C GLN A 346 8.94 22.46 -15.38
N GLU A 347 9.71 21.44 -15.78
CA GLU A 347 9.37 20.63 -16.94
C GLU A 347 8.14 19.75 -16.71
N SER A 348 7.25 19.71 -17.70
CA SER A 348 5.99 18.97 -17.55
C SER A 348 6.16 17.47 -17.35
N THR A 349 7.32 16.92 -17.73
CA THR A 349 7.75 15.54 -17.52
C THR A 349 8.37 15.26 -16.15
N ASP A 350 8.74 16.28 -15.36
CA ASP A 350 9.45 16.14 -14.08
C ASP A 350 8.50 16.00 -12.88
N PHE A 351 8.63 14.93 -12.10
CA PHE A 351 7.81 14.64 -10.91
C PHE A 351 8.60 14.65 -9.60
N ASN A 352 9.79 15.27 -9.59
CA ASN A 352 10.69 15.24 -8.44
C ASN A 352 10.47 16.39 -7.46
N LEU A 353 10.46 16.06 -6.17
CA LEU A 353 10.54 16.99 -5.05
C LEU A 353 11.79 16.65 -4.22
N TYR A 354 12.91 17.31 -4.51
CA TYR A 354 14.20 17.07 -3.83
C TYR A 354 14.31 17.78 -2.48
N GLU A 355 15.12 17.22 -1.58
CA GLU A 355 15.60 17.88 -0.37
C GLU A 355 16.48 19.10 -0.69
N ASN A 356 16.66 20.02 0.28
CA ASN A 356 17.33 21.32 0.13
C ASN A 356 16.75 22.28 -0.92
N LYS A 357 15.61 21.95 -1.54
CA LYS A 357 14.92 22.83 -2.48
C LYS A 357 13.68 23.50 -1.87
N ASP A 358 13.27 24.58 -2.52
CA ASP A 358 11.97 25.23 -2.37
C ASP A 358 11.15 25.05 -3.65
N TYR A 359 9.90 24.61 -3.55
CA TYR A 359 8.96 24.55 -4.68
C TYR A 359 7.77 25.48 -4.40
N THR A 360 7.43 26.33 -5.37
CA THR A 360 6.18 27.10 -5.34
C THR A 360 5.28 26.66 -6.47
N TRP A 361 4.04 26.28 -6.17
CA TRP A 361 3.03 25.91 -7.15
C TRP A 361 1.82 26.84 -7.07
N LYS A 362 1.23 27.17 -8.22
CA LYS A 362 -0.07 27.86 -8.31
C LYS A 362 -1.09 26.99 -9.04
N LEU A 363 -2.25 26.82 -8.41
CA LEU A 363 -3.43 26.16 -8.94
C LEU A 363 -4.56 27.19 -9.12
N SER A 364 -5.30 27.14 -10.23
CA SER A 364 -6.49 27.96 -10.48
C SER A 364 -7.58 27.13 -11.14
N VAL A 365 -8.78 27.14 -10.56
CA VAL A 365 -9.95 26.43 -11.06
C VAL A 365 -10.84 27.40 -11.84
N LYS A 366 -10.88 27.26 -13.17
CA LYS A 366 -11.58 28.15 -14.11
C LYS A 366 -12.95 27.62 -14.53
N SER A 367 -13.11 26.32 -14.77
CA SER A 367 -14.42 25.72 -15.14
C SER A 367 -14.56 24.24 -14.77
N THR A 368 -15.73 23.66 -15.03
CA THR A 368 -16.14 22.30 -14.61
C THR A 368 -15.87 21.22 -15.67
N ALA A 369 -14.93 21.41 -16.60
CA ALA A 369 -14.84 20.60 -17.84
C ALA A 369 -14.23 19.18 -17.68
N TYR A 370 -14.71 18.38 -16.73
CA TYR A 370 -14.29 16.99 -16.46
C TYR A 370 -14.44 16.02 -17.63
N GLN A 371 -15.18 16.38 -18.68
CA GLN A 371 -15.34 15.59 -19.90
C GLN A 371 -14.16 15.73 -20.87
N THR A 372 -13.37 16.81 -20.76
CA THR A 372 -12.22 17.10 -21.63
C THR A 372 -10.90 17.14 -20.85
N ASP A 373 -10.89 17.76 -19.67
CA ASP A 373 -9.72 17.92 -18.82
C ASP A 373 -9.62 16.77 -17.81
N LYS A 374 -8.77 15.78 -18.13
CA LYS A 374 -8.54 14.56 -17.34
C LYS A 374 -7.95 14.81 -15.94
N ARG A 375 -7.58 16.05 -15.61
CA ARG A 375 -7.16 16.46 -14.26
C ARG A 375 -8.36 16.79 -13.36
N ILE A 376 -9.57 16.85 -13.91
CA ILE A 376 -10.82 17.09 -13.19
C ILE A 376 -11.65 15.80 -13.18
N GLN A 377 -11.86 15.22 -12.00
CA GLN A 377 -12.72 14.04 -11.81
C GLN A 377 -14.07 14.46 -11.23
N LEU A 378 -15.17 14.00 -11.85
CA LEU A 378 -16.51 14.10 -11.26
C LEU A 378 -16.81 12.90 -10.36
N LEU A 379 -17.16 13.18 -9.11
CA LEU A 379 -17.99 12.30 -8.29
C LEU A 379 -19.45 12.73 -8.42
N ASP A 380 -20.23 11.88 -9.08
CA ASP A 380 -21.68 11.88 -8.97
C ASP A 380 -22.09 11.45 -7.54
N GLN A 381 -22.67 12.40 -6.82
CA GLN A 381 -23.18 12.26 -5.46
C GLN A 381 -24.66 11.85 -5.43
N SER A 382 -25.28 11.55 -6.58
CA SER A 382 -26.65 11.02 -6.61
C SER A 382 -26.71 9.68 -5.87
N PRO A 383 -27.74 9.42 -5.05
CA PRO A 383 -27.86 8.16 -4.33
C PRO A 383 -27.91 6.97 -5.30
N VAL A 384 -27.14 5.90 -5.02
CA VAL A 384 -27.05 4.75 -5.93
C VAL A 384 -28.40 4.08 -6.12
N GLN A 385 -28.66 3.70 -7.36
CA GLN A 385 -29.71 2.78 -7.76
C GLN A 385 -29.16 1.83 -8.82
N SER A 386 -29.55 0.56 -8.75
CA SER A 386 -29.16 -0.47 -9.71
C SER A 386 -30.32 -1.45 -9.92
N THR A 387 -30.49 -1.89 -11.16
CA THR A 387 -31.44 -2.95 -11.57
C THR A 387 -30.76 -4.31 -11.73
N ASN A 388 -29.43 -4.37 -11.60
CA ASN A 388 -28.63 -5.58 -11.70
C ASN A 388 -28.75 -6.41 -10.41
N LEU A 389 -29.84 -7.16 -10.30
CA LEU A 389 -30.15 -8.00 -9.14
C LEU A 389 -29.24 -9.24 -9.10
N VAL A 390 -28.43 -9.35 -8.06
CA VAL A 390 -27.57 -10.51 -7.80
C VAL A 390 -28.08 -11.33 -6.63
N GLU A 391 -27.70 -12.61 -6.62
CA GLU A 391 -27.97 -13.52 -5.50
C GLU A 391 -27.14 -13.14 -4.27
N THR A 392 -27.70 -13.32 -3.07
CA THR A 392 -27.15 -12.75 -1.83
C THR A 392 -26.27 -13.76 -1.09
N SER A 393 -24.98 -13.45 -1.01
CA SER A 393 -23.96 -14.12 -0.18
C SER A 393 -23.24 -13.10 0.70
N ASN A 394 -22.42 -13.53 1.66
CA ASN A 394 -21.61 -12.65 2.50
C ASN A 394 -20.49 -11.90 1.75
N CYS A 395 -20.03 -12.44 0.62
CA CYS A 395 -19.07 -11.80 -0.27
C CYS A 395 -19.69 -11.58 -1.66
N PHE A 396 -19.48 -10.39 -2.23
CA PHE A 396 -19.79 -10.09 -3.62
C PHE A 396 -18.49 -9.87 -4.41
N MET A 397 -18.24 -10.70 -5.42
CA MET A 397 -17.23 -10.40 -6.44
C MET A 397 -17.79 -9.35 -7.40
N MET A 398 -17.20 -8.17 -7.42
CA MET A 398 -17.65 -7.04 -8.24
C MET A 398 -16.55 -6.62 -9.21
N LYS A 399 -16.82 -6.69 -10.52
CA LYS A 399 -15.91 -6.16 -11.53
C LYS A 399 -15.82 -4.62 -11.38
N PRO A 400 -14.63 -4.01 -11.41
CA PRO A 400 -14.50 -2.56 -11.34
C PRO A 400 -15.38 -1.85 -12.37
N GLY A 401 -16.06 -0.76 -11.97
CA GLY A 401 -17.02 -0.05 -12.81
C GLY A 401 -18.44 -0.64 -12.88
N THR A 402 -18.80 -1.58 -11.99
CA THR A 402 -20.14 -2.19 -11.97
C THR A 402 -21.00 -1.77 -10.77
N ASN A 403 -22.32 -1.75 -10.98
CA ASN A 403 -23.30 -1.57 -9.92
C ASN A 403 -24.12 -2.85 -9.75
N ILE A 404 -24.49 -3.20 -8.52
CA ILE A 404 -25.37 -4.34 -8.19
C ILE A 404 -26.52 -3.90 -7.29
N CYS A 405 -27.54 -4.73 -7.17
CA CYS A 405 -28.43 -4.72 -6.01
C CYS A 405 -28.76 -6.13 -5.53
N PHE A 406 -29.11 -6.28 -4.27
CA PHE A 406 -29.42 -7.58 -3.65
C PHE A 406 -30.43 -7.40 -2.52
N ASN A 407 -31.14 -8.47 -2.12
CA ASN A 407 -32.09 -8.41 -1.01
C ASN A 407 -31.38 -8.81 0.30
N PRO A 408 -31.15 -7.89 1.26
CA PRO A 408 -30.35 -8.17 2.44
C PRO A 408 -30.96 -9.21 3.38
N TYR A 409 -32.26 -9.44 3.29
CA TYR A 409 -32.96 -10.44 4.09
C TYR A 409 -32.84 -11.86 3.52
N LYS A 410 -32.33 -12.05 2.30
CA LYS A 410 -32.16 -13.37 1.68
C LYS A 410 -30.72 -13.85 1.73
N HIS A 411 -30.51 -15.16 1.56
CA HIS A 411 -29.18 -15.74 1.48
C HIS A 411 -29.21 -17.04 0.67
N GLU A 412 -28.19 -17.26 -0.19
CA GLU A 412 -28.09 -18.47 -1.03
C GLU A 412 -27.80 -19.77 -0.25
N ALA A 413 -27.21 -19.62 0.95
CA ALA A 413 -26.61 -20.74 1.65
C ALA A 413 -27.64 -21.82 1.98
N LYS A 414 -27.18 -23.07 2.03
CA LYS A 414 -28.06 -24.22 2.28
C LYS A 414 -28.37 -24.41 3.76
N MET A 415 -27.46 -24.03 4.66
CA MET A 415 -27.56 -24.32 6.10
C MET A 415 -27.41 -23.05 6.97
N ASN A 416 -28.21 -22.92 8.04
CA ASN A 416 -28.33 -21.69 8.84
C ASN A 416 -27.17 -21.41 9.81
N GLY A 417 -26.07 -22.17 9.73
CA GLY A 417 -25.01 -22.18 10.74
C GLY A 417 -25.25 -23.11 11.93
N TYR A 418 -26.32 -23.92 11.92
CA TYR A 418 -26.67 -24.93 12.94
C TYR A 418 -27.09 -26.29 12.34
N ASN A 419 -26.66 -26.58 11.10
CA ASN A 419 -27.10 -27.73 10.30
C ASN A 419 -28.63 -27.83 10.10
N VAL A 420 -29.40 -26.75 10.32
CA VAL A 420 -30.79 -26.65 9.89
C VAL A 420 -30.83 -26.10 8.46
N PRO A 421 -31.59 -26.70 7.52
CA PRO A 421 -31.76 -26.15 6.18
C PRO A 421 -32.32 -24.72 6.20
N LEU A 422 -31.78 -23.86 5.34
CA LEU A 422 -32.25 -22.49 5.17
C LEU A 422 -33.49 -22.43 4.28
N SER A 423 -34.42 -21.55 4.62
CA SER A 423 -35.62 -21.21 3.85
C SER A 423 -35.36 -20.16 2.75
N GLY A 424 -34.10 -19.94 2.37
CA GLY A 424 -33.65 -18.84 1.48
C GLY A 424 -33.56 -17.47 2.18
N TRP A 425 -33.83 -17.41 3.47
CA TRP A 425 -33.80 -16.19 4.29
C TRP A 425 -32.56 -16.14 5.19
N ASN A 426 -32.00 -14.96 5.41
CA ASN A 426 -30.98 -14.73 6.43
C ASN A 426 -31.64 -14.85 7.82
N THR A 427 -31.50 -16.00 8.46
CA THR A 427 -32.10 -16.32 9.77
C THR A 427 -31.54 -15.52 10.94
N HIS A 428 -30.49 -14.70 10.74
CA HIS A 428 -30.07 -13.71 11.73
C HIS A 428 -30.90 -12.40 11.64
N LEU A 429 -31.60 -12.17 10.54
CA LEU A 429 -32.40 -10.96 10.29
C LEU A 429 -33.91 -11.21 10.29
N THR A 430 -34.39 -12.37 9.84
CA THR A 430 -35.83 -12.69 9.75
C THR A 430 -36.09 -14.20 9.75
N ASP A 431 -37.28 -14.61 10.19
CA ASP A 431 -37.80 -15.97 9.99
C ASP A 431 -38.39 -16.20 8.57
N GLY A 432 -38.51 -15.14 7.77
CA GLY A 432 -39.11 -15.15 6.43
C GLY A 432 -40.61 -14.84 6.38
N SER A 433 -41.24 -14.66 7.55
CA SER A 433 -42.66 -14.32 7.73
C SER A 433 -42.87 -12.98 8.43
N THR A 434 -41.99 -12.61 9.37
CA THR A 434 -42.05 -11.35 10.11
C THR A 434 -40.71 -10.60 10.09
N LEU A 435 -40.76 -9.27 10.20
CA LEU A 435 -39.60 -8.40 10.34
C LEU A 435 -39.70 -7.67 11.67
N ALA A 436 -38.82 -8.02 12.62
CA ALA A 436 -38.75 -7.33 13.90
C ALA A 436 -38.17 -5.91 13.73
N ASP A 437 -38.65 -4.95 14.52
CA ASP A 437 -38.21 -3.54 14.41
C ASP A 437 -36.70 -3.37 14.59
N ASN A 438 -36.07 -4.16 15.46
CA ASN A 438 -34.61 -4.17 15.68
C ASN A 438 -33.79 -4.92 14.60
N LYS A 439 -34.46 -5.40 13.55
CA LYS A 439 -33.85 -6.00 12.34
C LYS A 439 -34.25 -5.27 11.06
N LYS A 440 -35.16 -4.29 11.15
CA LYS A 440 -35.54 -3.40 10.06
C LYS A 440 -34.34 -2.53 9.68
N ILE A 441 -33.86 -2.72 8.45
CA ILE A 441 -32.71 -1.98 7.90
C ILE A 441 -33.16 -0.57 7.52
N THR A 442 -32.63 0.42 8.24
CA THR A 442 -32.91 1.85 8.03
C THR A 442 -31.86 2.53 7.17
N ASP A 443 -30.62 2.03 7.17
CA ASP A 443 -29.49 2.62 6.44
C ASP A 443 -28.44 1.57 6.07
N VAL A 444 -27.54 1.90 5.13
CA VAL A 444 -26.38 1.08 4.74
C VAL A 444 -25.16 1.97 4.55
N LYS A 445 -24.11 1.74 5.33
CA LYS A 445 -22.87 2.53 5.25
C LYS A 445 -21.68 1.63 4.93
N LEU A 446 -20.75 2.17 4.13
CA LEU A 446 -19.37 1.71 4.11
C LEU A 446 -18.76 1.75 5.52
N VAL A 447 -18.17 0.64 5.97
CA VAL A 447 -17.39 0.55 7.21
C VAL A 447 -15.93 0.89 6.91
N TRP A 448 -15.34 0.23 5.91
CA TRP A 448 -14.00 0.52 5.41
C TRP A 448 -13.82 0.09 3.95
N GLN A 449 -12.80 0.64 3.29
CA GLN A 449 -12.33 0.28 1.95
C GLN A 449 -10.81 0.34 1.84
N THR A 450 -10.22 -0.33 0.85
CA THR A 450 -8.83 -0.08 0.43
C THR A 450 -8.73 1.02 -0.62
N LYS A 451 -7.50 1.36 -0.99
CA LYS A 451 -7.19 1.98 -2.29
C LYS A 451 -6.90 0.89 -3.34
N ASP A 452 -6.84 1.31 -4.61
CA ASP A 452 -6.58 0.45 -5.77
C ASP A 452 -5.07 0.19 -6.03
N ASP A 453 -4.19 0.76 -5.21
CA ASP A 453 -2.75 0.54 -5.32
C ASP A 453 -2.05 0.65 -3.94
N ALA A 454 -2.28 -0.37 -3.10
CA ALA A 454 -1.86 -0.45 -1.69
C ALA A 454 -2.23 0.82 -0.88
N THR A 455 -1.26 1.56 -0.37
CA THR A 455 -1.45 2.83 0.36
C THR A 455 -1.55 4.04 -0.58
N SER A 456 -1.18 3.88 -1.86
CA SER A 456 -0.94 4.97 -2.80
C SER A 456 -2.10 5.27 -3.76
N GLY A 457 -2.93 4.28 -4.11
CA GLY A 457 -3.98 4.41 -5.14
C GLY A 457 -5.20 5.28 -4.77
N ASP A 458 -6.26 5.19 -5.57
CA ASP A 458 -7.57 5.81 -5.28
C ASP A 458 -8.51 4.82 -4.57
N LEU A 459 -9.45 5.34 -3.79
CA LEU A 459 -10.43 4.59 -3.01
C LEU A 459 -11.31 3.69 -3.90
N VAL A 460 -11.44 2.40 -3.57
CA VAL A 460 -12.09 1.41 -4.47
C VAL A 460 -13.61 1.52 -4.57
N MET A 461 -14.27 2.12 -3.58
CA MET A 461 -15.68 2.57 -3.67
C MET A 461 -15.78 4.03 -4.13
N GLY A 462 -14.72 4.81 -3.95
CA GLY A 462 -14.73 6.27 -4.05
C GLY A 462 -15.07 6.95 -2.71
N TYR A 463 -15.49 8.20 -2.77
CA TYR A 463 -15.83 9.02 -1.60
C TYR A 463 -17.35 9.10 -1.38
N ALA A 464 -17.76 9.11 -0.12
CA ALA A 464 -19.12 9.38 0.32
C ALA A 464 -19.51 10.86 0.13
N ILE A 465 -20.79 11.18 0.27
CA ILE A 465 -21.28 12.58 0.25
C ILE A 465 -20.74 13.32 1.48
N SER A 466 -20.82 12.66 2.64
CA SER A 466 -20.20 13.00 3.93
C SER A 466 -20.06 11.73 4.78
N GLY A 467 -19.36 11.79 5.91
CA GLY A 467 -19.24 10.65 6.85
C GLY A 467 -20.55 10.12 7.44
N ASP A 468 -21.66 10.85 7.27
CA ASP A 468 -23.01 10.36 7.63
C ASP A 468 -23.82 9.85 6.45
N ASP A 469 -23.58 10.36 5.23
CA ASP A 469 -24.35 10.03 4.03
C ASP A 469 -23.46 9.31 3.00
N HIS A 470 -23.52 7.99 3.06
CA HIS A 470 -22.83 7.07 2.16
C HIS A 470 -23.73 6.65 0.97
N SER A 471 -24.88 7.30 0.77
CA SER A 471 -25.95 6.83 -0.13
C SER A 471 -25.58 6.84 -1.61
N ASN A 472 -24.54 7.56 -2.02
CA ASN A 472 -23.96 7.50 -3.37
C ASN A 472 -23.10 6.25 -3.60
N LEU A 473 -22.61 5.59 -2.54
CA LEU A 473 -21.79 4.37 -2.59
C LEU A 473 -22.63 3.11 -2.36
N ALA A 474 -23.44 3.11 -1.30
CA ALA A 474 -24.34 2.02 -0.93
C ALA A 474 -25.63 2.57 -0.32
N ARG A 475 -26.78 1.99 -0.65
CA ARG A 475 -28.09 2.50 -0.22
C ARG A 475 -29.13 1.39 -0.11
N ILE A 476 -29.97 1.44 0.94
CA ILE A 476 -31.20 0.64 1.05
C ILE A 476 -32.39 1.34 0.37
N THR A 477 -33.20 0.59 -0.37
CA THR A 477 -34.62 0.91 -0.64
C THR A 477 -35.50 -0.17 0.00
N ASP A 478 -36.73 0.20 0.35
CA ASP A 478 -37.77 -0.70 0.86
C ASP A 478 -37.36 -1.57 2.07
N GLY A 479 -36.42 -1.09 2.90
CA GLY A 479 -35.83 -1.84 4.03
C GLY A 479 -36.79 -2.30 5.13
N GLY A 480 -38.07 -1.93 5.06
CA GLY A 480 -39.16 -2.45 5.90
C GLY A 480 -40.00 -3.57 5.26
N ASP A 481 -39.67 -4.04 4.06
CA ASP A 481 -40.40 -5.08 3.32
C ASP A 481 -39.45 -6.23 2.94
N LEU A 482 -39.69 -7.42 3.49
CA LEU A 482 -38.85 -8.61 3.29
C LEU A 482 -38.66 -9.01 1.82
N GLN A 483 -39.62 -8.73 0.93
CA GLN A 483 -39.55 -9.11 -0.48
C GLN A 483 -39.00 -7.98 -1.36
N LYS A 484 -39.36 -6.72 -1.05
CA LYS A 484 -38.97 -5.54 -1.85
C LYS A 484 -37.62 -4.95 -1.47
N ALA A 485 -37.15 -5.11 -0.23
CA ALA A 485 -35.89 -4.54 0.23
C ALA A 485 -34.72 -4.79 -0.73
N ARG A 486 -34.01 -3.73 -1.14
CA ARG A 486 -32.80 -3.83 -1.96
C ARG A 486 -31.70 -2.96 -1.40
N ILE A 487 -30.55 -3.55 -1.10
CA ILE A 487 -29.30 -2.79 -1.02
C ILE A 487 -28.79 -2.62 -2.45
N HIS A 488 -28.53 -1.40 -2.86
CA HIS A 488 -27.84 -1.05 -4.10
C HIS A 488 -26.40 -0.64 -3.78
N VAL A 489 -25.45 -0.99 -4.65
CA VAL A 489 -24.01 -0.73 -4.45
C VAL A 489 -23.39 -0.25 -5.77
N LYS A 490 -22.55 0.78 -5.71
CA LYS A 490 -21.83 1.40 -6.82
C LYS A 490 -20.32 1.19 -6.64
N VAL A 491 -19.64 0.65 -7.65
CA VAL A 491 -18.17 0.51 -7.64
C VAL A 491 -17.58 1.23 -8.85
N PRO A 492 -16.71 2.26 -8.67
CA PRO A 492 -16.04 2.94 -9.77
C PRO A 492 -15.04 2.04 -10.52
N VAL A 493 -14.60 2.48 -11.69
CA VAL A 493 -13.48 1.86 -12.42
C VAL A 493 -12.19 2.08 -11.62
N SER A 494 -11.48 1.01 -11.33
CA SER A 494 -10.27 0.96 -10.49
C SER A 494 -9.44 -0.29 -10.85
N LYS A 495 -8.22 -0.41 -10.30
CA LYS A 495 -7.40 -1.64 -10.39
C LYS A 495 -7.89 -2.80 -9.51
N GLY A 496 -8.97 -2.61 -8.74
CA GLY A 496 -9.48 -3.59 -7.79
C GLY A 496 -8.96 -3.41 -6.36
N GLY A 497 -9.55 -4.16 -5.41
CA GLY A 497 -9.29 -4.08 -3.98
C GLY A 497 -10.47 -4.63 -3.18
N ASN A 498 -10.68 -4.12 -1.96
CA ASN A 498 -11.73 -4.65 -1.08
C ASN A 498 -12.45 -3.55 -0.29
N ALA A 499 -13.70 -3.80 0.05
CA ALA A 499 -14.50 -2.97 0.95
C ALA A 499 -15.45 -3.81 1.83
N LEU A 500 -15.91 -3.23 2.93
CA LEU A 500 -16.91 -3.81 3.82
C LEU A 500 -18.06 -2.82 4.00
N ILE A 501 -19.28 -3.25 3.67
CA ILE A 501 -20.52 -2.47 3.90
C ILE A 501 -21.35 -3.10 5.01
N ALA A 502 -22.02 -2.28 5.81
CA ALA A 502 -22.88 -2.72 6.91
C ALA A 502 -24.29 -2.16 6.77
N ALA A 503 -25.30 -2.98 7.07
CA ALA A 503 -26.68 -2.56 7.22
C ALA A 503 -26.97 -2.21 8.68
N TYR A 504 -27.67 -1.10 8.89
CA TYR A 504 -27.97 -0.55 10.20
C TYR A 504 -29.47 -0.63 10.51
N SER A 505 -29.81 -0.96 11.75
CA SER A 505 -31.13 -0.76 12.34
C SER A 505 -31.00 0.30 13.42
N GLY A 506 -31.44 1.52 13.10
CA GLY A 506 -31.07 2.71 13.88
C GLY A 506 -29.56 2.94 13.81
N SER A 507 -28.89 2.93 14.96
CA SER A 507 -27.43 3.08 15.07
C SER A 507 -26.64 1.77 15.16
N LYS A 508 -27.30 0.61 15.26
CA LYS A 508 -26.65 -0.70 15.39
C LYS A 508 -26.46 -1.36 14.03
N ILE A 509 -25.28 -1.92 13.76
CA ILE A 509 -25.07 -2.85 12.65
C ILE A 509 -25.85 -4.13 12.93
N VAL A 510 -26.61 -4.62 11.95
CA VAL A 510 -27.37 -5.89 12.04
C VAL A 510 -26.87 -6.97 11.08
N TRP A 511 -26.14 -6.59 10.03
CA TRP A 511 -25.34 -7.48 9.18
C TRP A 511 -24.32 -6.67 8.38
N SER A 512 -23.33 -7.34 7.80
CA SER A 512 -22.29 -6.75 6.95
C SER A 512 -21.86 -7.71 5.84
N TRP A 513 -21.49 -7.14 4.69
CA TRP A 513 -21.08 -7.85 3.47
C TRP A 513 -19.75 -7.32 2.98
N HIS A 514 -18.89 -8.25 2.58
CA HIS A 514 -17.61 -7.97 1.94
C HIS A 514 -17.80 -7.78 0.43
N LEU A 515 -17.13 -6.79 -0.13
CA LEU A 515 -17.06 -6.51 -1.55
C LEU A 515 -15.63 -6.82 -2.02
N TRP A 516 -15.47 -7.92 -2.76
CA TRP A 516 -14.20 -8.26 -3.42
C TRP A 516 -14.22 -7.62 -4.81
N ILE A 517 -13.55 -6.48 -4.94
CA ILE A 517 -13.57 -5.70 -6.18
C ILE A 517 -12.43 -6.22 -7.05
N THR A 518 -12.74 -7.05 -8.03
CA THR A 518 -11.76 -7.74 -8.86
C THR A 518 -12.32 -8.02 -10.25
N ASP A 519 -11.46 -8.02 -11.26
CA ASP A 519 -11.77 -8.41 -12.63
C ASP A 519 -11.63 -9.93 -12.86
N TYR A 520 -11.21 -10.69 -11.84
CA TYR A 520 -11.25 -12.15 -11.81
C TYR A 520 -12.69 -12.65 -11.79
N VAL A 521 -13.05 -13.49 -12.76
CA VAL A 521 -14.39 -14.09 -12.87
C VAL A 521 -14.26 -15.60 -13.02
N PRO A 522 -14.28 -16.38 -11.92
CA PRO A 522 -14.07 -17.82 -11.94
C PRO A 522 -15.32 -18.58 -12.39
N GLN A 523 -15.14 -19.51 -13.33
CA GLN A 523 -16.19 -20.40 -13.81
C GLN A 523 -16.15 -21.75 -13.08
N GLY A 524 -17.28 -22.20 -12.54
CA GLY A 524 -17.43 -23.55 -11.98
C GLY A 524 -17.68 -24.62 -13.05
N ILE A 525 -17.45 -25.90 -12.72
CA ILE A 525 -17.88 -27.03 -13.56
C ILE A 525 -19.41 -27.17 -13.50
N THR A 526 -20.04 -27.50 -14.62
CA THR A 526 -21.49 -27.74 -14.69
C THR A 526 -21.80 -28.96 -15.56
N SER A 527 -23.07 -29.32 -15.70
CA SER A 527 -23.52 -30.35 -16.64
C SER A 527 -23.22 -30.05 -18.11
N SER A 528 -22.87 -28.79 -18.45
CA SER A 528 -22.50 -28.35 -19.81
C SER A 528 -21.09 -27.75 -19.91
N VAL A 529 -20.35 -27.64 -18.80
CA VAL A 529 -19.00 -27.04 -18.74
C VAL A 529 -18.04 -28.02 -18.07
N THR A 530 -17.16 -28.63 -18.88
CA THR A 530 -16.06 -29.48 -18.40
C THR A 530 -14.95 -28.67 -17.72
N TYR A 531 -14.03 -29.33 -17.00
CA TYR A 531 -12.90 -28.67 -16.34
C TYR A 531 -12.08 -27.78 -17.29
N ALA A 532 -11.69 -28.28 -18.47
CA ALA A 532 -10.92 -27.50 -19.43
C ALA A 532 -11.69 -26.29 -19.98
N GLN A 533 -13.02 -26.39 -20.10
CA GLN A 533 -13.86 -25.25 -20.46
C GLN A 533 -14.03 -24.28 -19.29
N ALA A 534 -14.06 -24.74 -18.04
CA ALA A 534 -14.09 -23.89 -16.85
C ALA A 534 -12.82 -23.03 -16.72
N GLN A 535 -11.65 -23.59 -17.08
CA GLN A 535 -10.42 -22.80 -17.23
C GLN A 535 -10.56 -21.76 -18.36
N GLN A 536 -10.95 -22.18 -19.57
CA GLN A 536 -11.10 -21.29 -20.74
C GLN A 536 -12.16 -20.17 -20.60
N LEU A 537 -13.17 -20.37 -19.73
CA LEU A 537 -14.24 -19.41 -19.48
C LEU A 537 -13.96 -18.51 -18.26
N THR A 538 -12.96 -18.84 -17.45
CA THR A 538 -12.50 -17.98 -16.35
C THR A 538 -11.79 -16.75 -16.93
N GLN A 539 -12.03 -15.57 -16.33
CA GLN A 539 -11.40 -14.32 -16.76
C GLN A 539 -10.33 -13.90 -15.74
N ASN A 540 -9.18 -13.43 -16.23
CA ASN A 540 -8.08 -12.83 -15.44
C ASN A 540 -7.58 -13.74 -14.31
N GLY A 541 -7.42 -15.03 -14.61
CA GLY A 541 -7.04 -16.09 -13.69
C GLY A 541 -7.41 -17.47 -14.24
N SER A 542 -7.31 -18.49 -13.39
CA SER A 542 -7.79 -19.85 -13.70
C SER A 542 -8.62 -20.44 -12.55
N VAL A 543 -9.08 -21.67 -12.72
CA VAL A 543 -9.70 -22.50 -11.69
C VAL A 543 -9.06 -23.89 -11.76
N HIS A 544 -8.85 -24.54 -10.61
CA HIS A 544 -7.98 -25.72 -10.54
C HIS A 544 -8.69 -27.00 -10.10
N GLN A 545 -8.19 -28.12 -10.59
CA GLN A 545 -8.31 -29.45 -9.99
C GLN A 545 -6.91 -29.98 -9.70
N TYR A 546 -6.52 -30.04 -8.43
CA TYR A 546 -5.20 -30.56 -8.06
C TYR A 546 -5.15 -32.07 -8.32
N ALA A 547 -4.04 -32.56 -8.89
CA ALA A 547 -3.86 -33.96 -9.29
C ALA A 547 -3.71 -34.97 -8.12
N THR A 548 -4.27 -34.67 -6.96
CA THR A 548 -4.37 -35.54 -5.79
C THR A 548 -5.53 -36.54 -5.92
N VAL A 549 -5.86 -37.27 -4.84
CA VAL A 549 -7.09 -38.08 -4.76
C VAL A 549 -8.37 -37.25 -4.58
N ALA A 550 -8.26 -35.95 -4.27
CA ALA A 550 -9.38 -35.10 -3.89
C ALA A 550 -10.37 -34.83 -5.03
N PHE A 551 -9.86 -34.66 -6.26
CA PHE A 551 -10.61 -34.28 -7.46
C PHE A 551 -10.79 -35.43 -8.47
N LYS A 552 -10.18 -36.60 -8.21
CA LYS A 552 -10.26 -37.79 -9.09
C LYS A 552 -11.56 -38.57 -8.86
N SER A 553 -11.81 -39.63 -9.63
CA SER A 553 -13.10 -40.33 -9.77
C SER A 553 -13.72 -40.93 -8.49
N SER A 554 -13.01 -40.98 -7.37
CA SER A 554 -13.51 -41.39 -6.04
C SER A 554 -13.35 -40.30 -4.96
N GLY A 555 -12.94 -39.08 -5.35
CA GLY A 555 -12.65 -37.96 -4.47
C GLY A 555 -13.90 -37.14 -4.10
N MET A 556 -13.88 -36.53 -2.91
CA MET A 556 -14.98 -35.70 -2.39
C MET A 556 -15.25 -34.44 -3.23
N HIS A 557 -14.29 -34.01 -4.04
CA HIS A 557 -14.37 -32.81 -4.90
C HIS A 557 -14.35 -33.17 -6.39
N VAL A 558 -14.68 -34.41 -6.74
CA VAL A 558 -14.88 -34.83 -8.13
C VAL A 558 -15.93 -33.95 -8.81
N GLY A 559 -15.63 -33.47 -10.02
CA GLY A 559 -16.52 -32.56 -10.75
C GLY A 559 -16.64 -31.15 -10.15
N LYS A 560 -15.75 -30.74 -9.25
CA LYS A 560 -15.66 -29.38 -8.69
C LYS A 560 -14.31 -28.75 -9.01
N VAL A 561 -14.20 -27.43 -8.84
CA VAL A 561 -12.94 -26.67 -8.96
C VAL A 561 -12.71 -25.81 -7.73
N ILE A 562 -11.46 -25.37 -7.54
CA ILE A 562 -11.04 -24.40 -6.53
C ILE A 562 -10.44 -23.16 -7.21
N MET A 563 -10.61 -21.98 -6.62
CA MET A 563 -10.06 -20.72 -7.16
C MET A 563 -8.52 -20.72 -7.21
N ASP A 564 -7.93 -19.99 -8.16
CA ASP A 564 -6.46 -19.86 -8.30
C ASP A 564 -5.77 -19.00 -7.22
N ARG A 565 -6.55 -18.26 -6.42
CA ARG A 565 -6.08 -17.29 -5.42
C ARG A 565 -6.95 -17.31 -4.15
N ASN A 566 -6.39 -16.79 -3.07
CA ASN A 566 -7.07 -16.70 -1.78
C ASN A 566 -8.13 -15.58 -1.79
N LEU A 567 -9.13 -15.67 -0.91
CA LEU A 567 -10.15 -14.63 -0.76
C LEU A 567 -9.52 -13.24 -0.58
N CYS A 568 -10.12 -12.24 -1.20
CA CYS A 568 -9.69 -10.83 -1.19
C CYS A 568 -8.37 -10.53 -1.93
N ALA A 569 -7.69 -11.52 -2.51
CA ALA A 569 -6.48 -11.27 -3.29
C ALA A 569 -6.81 -10.47 -4.57
N THR A 570 -6.04 -9.44 -4.88
CA THR A 570 -6.25 -8.61 -6.08
C THR A 570 -5.56 -9.16 -7.32
N ALA A 571 -4.58 -10.04 -7.15
CA ALA A 571 -3.93 -10.78 -8.24
C ALA A 571 -3.85 -12.29 -7.92
N GLY A 572 -3.80 -13.10 -8.98
CA GLY A 572 -3.58 -14.54 -8.91
C GLY A 572 -2.25 -14.97 -9.54
N GLY A 573 -2.07 -16.29 -9.67
CA GLY A 573 -0.91 -16.90 -10.32
C GLY A 573 0.43 -16.62 -9.64
N PHE A 574 1.51 -17.10 -10.27
CA PHE A 574 2.89 -16.84 -9.84
C PHE A 574 3.25 -15.34 -10.03
N PRO A 575 3.93 -14.67 -9.07
CA PRO A 575 4.25 -13.24 -9.18
C PRO A 575 5.31 -12.89 -10.25
N GLY A 576 6.00 -13.87 -10.84
CA GLY A 576 7.09 -13.64 -11.80
C GLY A 576 8.46 -13.50 -11.14
N GLU A 577 9.52 -13.60 -11.94
CA GLU A 577 10.91 -13.43 -11.47
C GLU A 577 11.26 -11.93 -11.42
N ASN A 578 11.96 -11.51 -10.35
CA ASN A 578 12.17 -10.11 -9.97
C ASN A 578 10.89 -9.34 -9.61
N ALA A 579 9.90 -10.05 -9.04
CA ALA A 579 8.67 -9.43 -8.55
C ALA A 579 8.95 -8.36 -7.47
N SER A 580 8.18 -7.28 -7.48
CA SER A 580 8.19 -6.30 -6.40
C SER A 580 7.49 -6.84 -5.16
N LEU A 581 7.78 -6.27 -3.98
CA LEU A 581 7.09 -6.64 -2.75
C LEU A 581 5.56 -6.40 -2.83
N LEU A 582 5.15 -5.39 -3.59
CA LEU A 582 3.75 -5.09 -3.89
C LEU A 582 3.09 -6.18 -4.76
N GLU A 583 3.80 -6.71 -5.76
CA GLU A 583 3.29 -7.85 -6.55
C GLU A 583 3.14 -9.12 -5.71
N PHE A 584 4.04 -9.37 -4.76
CA PHE A 584 3.84 -10.42 -3.76
C PHE A 584 2.59 -10.15 -2.89
N ALA A 585 2.44 -8.91 -2.39
CA ALA A 585 1.33 -8.50 -1.53
C ALA A 585 -0.06 -8.70 -2.15
N ARG A 586 -0.22 -8.31 -3.42
CA ARG A 586 -1.48 -8.43 -4.19
C ARG A 586 -2.03 -9.87 -4.25
N ARG A 587 -1.19 -10.88 -4.01
CA ARG A 587 -1.55 -12.32 -4.05
C ARG A 587 -1.87 -12.94 -2.69
N ILE A 588 -1.57 -12.26 -1.58
CA ILE A 588 -1.71 -12.80 -0.22
C ILE A 588 -3.18 -13.10 0.14
N GLY A 589 -4.08 -12.20 -0.24
CA GLY A 589 -5.48 -12.23 0.20
C GLY A 589 -5.65 -11.79 1.67
N TYR A 590 -6.83 -12.03 2.22
CA TYR A 590 -7.18 -11.68 3.60
C TYR A 590 -7.35 -12.91 4.48
N LEU A 591 -7.17 -12.67 5.78
CA LEU A 591 -7.34 -13.62 6.85
C LEU A 591 -8.78 -13.58 7.33
N TYR A 592 -9.33 -14.74 7.66
CA TYR A 592 -10.64 -14.87 8.28
C TYR A 592 -10.49 -15.79 9.49
N TYR A 593 -11.23 -15.49 10.54
CA TYR A 593 -11.35 -16.42 11.66
C TYR A 593 -12.39 -17.50 11.33
N TRP A 594 -12.21 -18.68 11.91
CA TRP A 594 -13.09 -19.82 11.60
C TRP A 594 -14.50 -19.58 12.15
N GLY A 595 -15.51 -19.81 11.31
CA GLY A 595 -16.91 -19.49 11.60
C GLY A 595 -17.33 -18.02 11.42
N ARG A 596 -16.43 -17.10 11.00
CA ARG A 596 -16.75 -15.68 10.80
C ARG A 596 -16.67 -15.23 9.33
N LYS A 597 -17.79 -14.68 8.84
CA LYS A 597 -17.95 -14.15 7.47
C LYS A 597 -17.10 -12.90 7.15
N ASP A 598 -16.67 -12.14 8.15
CA ASP A 598 -16.04 -10.82 7.97
C ASP A 598 -14.50 -10.92 7.86
N PRO A 599 -13.86 -10.24 6.89
CA PRO A 599 -12.43 -10.36 6.62
C PRO A 599 -11.52 -9.43 7.42
N PHE A 600 -10.27 -9.88 7.61
CA PHE A 600 -9.18 -9.18 8.29
C PHE A 600 -7.94 -9.09 7.39
N LEU A 601 -7.30 -7.91 7.35
CA LEU A 601 -6.17 -7.65 6.44
C LEU A 601 -5.01 -8.62 6.69
N GLY A 602 -4.55 -9.31 5.63
CA GLY A 602 -3.45 -10.30 5.68
C GLY A 602 -2.06 -9.73 5.40
N SER A 603 -1.93 -8.79 4.46
CA SER A 603 -0.87 -7.77 4.33
C SER A 603 -1.10 -7.05 3.00
N THR A 604 -1.22 -5.71 3.01
CA THR A 604 -1.63 -4.92 1.83
C THR A 604 -0.46 -4.38 1.00
N ASP A 605 0.70 -4.21 1.61
CA ASP A 605 1.95 -3.68 1.03
C ASP A 605 3.08 -4.73 1.04
N GLY A 606 2.83 -5.91 1.62
CA GLY A 606 3.83 -6.96 1.83
C GLY A 606 4.66 -6.74 3.09
N THR A 607 4.24 -5.89 4.02
CA THR A 607 4.86 -5.69 5.33
C THR A 607 3.87 -5.97 6.47
N ALA A 608 4.34 -5.85 7.72
CA ALA A 608 3.52 -5.95 8.92
C ALA A 608 2.81 -4.62 9.28
N ASN A 609 2.88 -3.59 8.41
CA ASN A 609 2.29 -2.28 8.67
C ASN A 609 0.75 -2.36 8.70
N GLU A 610 0.15 -1.69 9.68
CA GLU A 610 -1.30 -1.57 9.84
C GLU A 610 -1.78 -0.09 9.82
N LEU A 611 -0.92 0.82 9.33
CA LEU A 611 -1.19 2.25 9.24
C LEU A 611 -1.63 2.61 7.82
N ASN A 612 -2.73 3.36 7.70
CA ASN A 612 -3.26 3.86 6.42
C ASN A 612 -3.45 2.76 5.34
N VAL A 613 -3.80 1.55 5.77
CA VAL A 613 -4.05 0.37 4.91
C VAL A 613 -5.52 0.20 4.52
N ILE A 614 -6.44 0.72 5.34
CA ILE A 614 -7.87 0.85 5.07
C ILE A 614 -8.36 2.25 5.41
N TYR A 615 -9.47 2.64 4.80
CA TYR A 615 -9.97 4.01 4.73
C TYR A 615 -11.48 4.07 4.97
N ASP A 616 -11.97 5.17 5.54
CA ASP A 616 -13.40 5.45 5.69
C ASP A 616 -14.05 6.00 4.39
N GLY A 617 -15.33 6.39 4.48
CA GLY A 617 -16.07 7.01 3.37
C GLY A 617 -15.55 8.40 2.97
N GLU A 618 -14.83 9.11 3.83
CA GLU A 618 -14.24 10.42 3.53
C GLU A 618 -12.75 10.30 3.13
N GLY A 619 -12.24 9.07 3.01
CA GLY A 619 -10.87 8.77 2.60
C GLY A 619 -9.82 9.01 3.69
N ARG A 620 -10.20 9.07 4.96
CA ARG A 620 -9.24 9.07 6.08
C ARG A 620 -8.80 7.65 6.38
N GLY A 621 -7.53 7.43 6.68
CA GLY A 621 -7.06 6.14 7.15
C GLY A 621 -7.68 5.77 8.49
N VAL A 622 -8.09 4.51 8.63
CA VAL A 622 -8.66 3.93 9.85
C VAL A 622 -7.90 2.67 10.26
N GLN A 623 -8.12 2.21 11.49
CA GLN A 623 -7.56 0.96 12.01
C GLN A 623 -8.69 -0.01 12.35
N LEU A 624 -8.42 -1.31 12.23
CA LEU A 624 -9.31 -2.36 12.72
C LEU A 624 -9.44 -2.24 14.24
N GLY A 625 -10.68 -2.18 14.75
CA GLY A 625 -10.94 -2.13 16.18
C GLY A 625 -10.37 -3.34 16.91
N LYS A 626 -10.09 -3.20 18.21
CA LYS A 626 -9.55 -4.27 19.06
C LYS A 626 -10.28 -4.28 20.39
N VAL A 627 -10.69 -5.46 20.85
CA VAL A 627 -11.40 -5.65 22.12
C VAL A 627 -10.82 -6.86 22.85
N ALA A 628 -10.52 -6.70 24.14
CA ALA A 628 -10.18 -7.86 24.97
C ALA A 628 -11.45 -8.68 25.21
N TYR A 629 -11.38 -10.00 25.05
CA TYR A 629 -12.54 -10.89 25.21
C TYR A 629 -13.29 -10.63 26.56
N SER A 630 -12.55 -10.34 27.64
CA SER A 630 -13.08 -10.00 28.97
C SER A 630 -14.15 -8.90 28.97
N ASP A 631 -14.12 -8.02 27.98
CA ASP A 631 -14.90 -6.79 27.94
C ASP A 631 -16.19 -6.97 27.10
N ILE A 632 -16.34 -8.15 26.46
CA ILE A 632 -17.48 -8.46 25.60
C ILE A 632 -18.66 -8.96 26.43
N THR A 633 -19.75 -8.18 26.44
CA THR A 633 -21.03 -8.64 27.00
C THR A 633 -21.62 -9.75 26.12
N LEU A 634 -21.80 -10.92 26.72
CA LEU A 634 -22.27 -12.12 26.04
C LEU A 634 -23.79 -12.13 25.90
N VAL A 635 -24.28 -12.66 24.77
CA VAL A 635 -25.70 -12.93 24.55
C VAL A 635 -25.87 -14.42 24.28
N ASN A 636 -26.83 -15.06 24.96
CA ASN A 636 -27.01 -16.52 24.94
C ASN A 636 -25.71 -17.30 25.29
N GLY A 637 -24.89 -16.72 26.18
CA GLY A 637 -23.58 -17.28 26.60
C GLY A 637 -22.46 -17.16 25.58
N ASN A 638 -22.66 -16.38 24.51
CA ASN A 638 -21.87 -16.44 23.29
C ASN A 638 -21.54 -15.01 22.76
N THR A 639 -20.57 -14.91 21.85
CA THR A 639 -20.04 -13.64 21.29
C THR A 639 -20.65 -13.24 19.95
N LEU A 640 -21.52 -14.07 19.37
CA LEU A 640 -22.05 -13.92 18.00
C LEU A 640 -22.70 -12.54 17.75
N GLN A 641 -23.50 -12.03 18.70
CA GLN A 641 -24.13 -10.72 18.53
C GLN A 641 -23.10 -9.60 18.46
N TYR A 642 -22.08 -9.62 19.33
CA TYR A 642 -21.03 -8.60 19.34
C TYR A 642 -20.29 -8.55 18.01
N VAL A 643 -19.95 -9.71 17.44
CA VAL A 643 -19.12 -9.79 16.22
C VAL A 643 -19.91 -9.49 14.93
N ILE A 644 -21.24 -9.45 15.02
CA ILE A 644 -22.14 -8.90 13.98
C ILE A 644 -22.30 -7.38 14.16
N GLU A 645 -22.44 -6.89 15.40
CA GLU A 645 -22.52 -5.45 15.68
C GLU A 645 -21.17 -4.71 15.44
N HIS A 646 -20.04 -5.42 15.52
CA HIS A 646 -18.67 -4.92 15.33
C HIS A 646 -17.88 -5.76 14.31
N PRO A 647 -18.19 -5.69 13.00
CA PRO A 647 -17.64 -6.59 11.98
C PRO A 647 -16.13 -6.37 11.70
N ASP A 648 -15.60 -5.19 12.05
CA ASP A 648 -14.20 -4.77 11.91
C ASP A 648 -13.35 -5.02 13.17
N HIS A 649 -13.96 -5.37 14.30
CA HIS A 649 -13.23 -5.63 15.55
C HIS A 649 -12.50 -6.97 15.55
N ILE A 650 -11.27 -6.97 16.04
CA ILE A 650 -10.45 -8.13 16.43
C ILE A 650 -10.67 -8.42 17.93
N ILE A 651 -11.02 -9.65 18.28
CA ILE A 651 -11.02 -10.13 19.67
C ILE A 651 -9.59 -10.54 20.03
N THR A 652 -9.09 -10.06 21.17
CA THR A 652 -7.80 -10.46 21.74
C THR A 652 -7.99 -11.16 23.09
N GLY A 653 -6.99 -11.92 23.53
CA GLY A 653 -7.01 -12.64 24.80
C GLY A 653 -5.64 -12.84 25.42
N SER A 654 -5.59 -13.27 26.68
CA SER A 654 -4.32 -13.56 27.36
C SER A 654 -3.67 -14.85 26.85
N SER A 655 -2.37 -15.02 27.07
CA SER A 655 -1.70 -16.31 26.77
C SER A 655 -2.30 -17.49 27.54
N SER A 656 -2.87 -17.25 28.73
CA SER A 656 -3.65 -18.28 29.44
C SER A 656 -4.97 -18.61 28.74
N ASP A 657 -5.60 -17.66 28.05
CA ASP A 657 -6.81 -17.91 27.26
C ASP A 657 -6.49 -18.65 25.95
N GLN A 658 -5.37 -18.34 25.29
CA GLN A 658 -4.88 -19.10 24.12
C GLN A 658 -4.58 -20.57 24.50
N ASN A 659 -3.87 -20.78 25.62
CA ASN A 659 -3.55 -22.11 26.14
C ASN A 659 -4.80 -22.90 26.58
N GLN A 660 -5.87 -22.22 27.01
CA GLN A 660 -7.17 -22.84 27.28
C GLN A 660 -8.04 -22.99 26.02
N SER A 661 -7.63 -22.38 24.90
CA SER A 661 -8.39 -22.25 23.64
C SER A 661 -9.77 -21.63 23.85
N LYS A 662 -9.73 -20.37 24.30
CA LYS A 662 -10.87 -19.45 24.37
C LYS A 662 -10.75 -18.39 23.29
N CYS A 663 -11.66 -17.41 23.31
CA CYS A 663 -11.68 -16.25 22.42
C CYS A 663 -11.98 -16.57 20.95
N SER A 664 -12.84 -17.56 20.71
CA SER A 664 -13.44 -17.74 19.38
C SER A 664 -14.57 -16.72 19.11
N TRP A 665 -14.99 -16.67 17.86
CA TRP A 665 -15.94 -15.72 17.29
C TRP A 665 -17.41 -16.02 17.57
N TYR A 666 -17.65 -17.17 18.19
CA TYR A 666 -18.99 -17.61 18.52
C TYR A 666 -19.17 -17.84 20.02
N SER A 667 -18.25 -18.57 20.66
CA SER A 667 -18.36 -18.96 22.07
C SER A 667 -16.97 -19.12 22.70
N LEU A 668 -16.94 -19.15 24.02
CA LEU A 668 -15.74 -18.88 24.83
C LEU A 668 -14.97 -20.13 25.24
N ASN A 669 -15.53 -21.29 24.91
CA ASN A 669 -15.10 -22.58 25.40
C ASN A 669 -15.09 -23.53 24.22
N GLU A 670 -13.95 -23.68 23.55
CA GLU A 670 -13.79 -24.53 22.35
C GLU A 670 -13.97 -26.04 22.67
N THR A 671 -14.63 -26.43 23.76
CA THR A 671 -14.94 -27.83 24.11
C THR A 671 -16.37 -28.28 23.74
N THR A 672 -17.29 -27.33 23.44
CA THR A 672 -18.69 -27.64 23.08
C THR A 672 -18.84 -27.94 21.59
N ALA A 673 -19.92 -28.64 21.22
CA ALA A 673 -20.16 -29.09 19.85
C ALA A 673 -20.64 -27.99 18.89
N ASP A 674 -21.09 -26.85 19.43
CA ASP A 674 -21.95 -25.86 18.76
C ASP A 674 -21.28 -25.19 17.56
N TYR A 675 -19.94 -25.10 17.56
CA TYR A 675 -19.15 -24.49 16.49
C TYR A 675 -19.23 -25.25 15.17
N GLN A 676 -19.36 -26.59 15.21
CA GLN A 676 -19.21 -27.52 14.06
C GLN A 676 -20.19 -27.27 12.89
N TYR A 677 -21.09 -26.32 13.07
CA TYR A 677 -22.15 -26.00 12.14
C TYR A 677 -21.97 -24.63 11.48
N LEU A 678 -21.11 -23.75 12.03
CA LEU A 678 -20.87 -22.39 11.54
C LEU A 678 -20.26 -22.40 10.14
N TYR A 679 -19.26 -23.25 9.91
CA TYR A 679 -18.87 -23.76 8.60
C TYR A 679 -19.14 -25.27 8.57
N ASN A 680 -19.60 -25.81 7.43
CA ASN A 680 -19.79 -27.25 7.25
C ASN A 680 -19.55 -27.67 5.78
N ASN A 681 -19.92 -28.89 5.40
CA ASN A 681 -19.67 -29.42 4.05
C ASN A 681 -20.51 -28.76 2.93
N SER A 682 -21.66 -28.17 3.24
CA SER A 682 -22.44 -27.30 2.36
C SER A 682 -22.08 -25.83 2.62
N LYS A 683 -22.60 -24.88 1.83
CA LYS A 683 -22.49 -23.48 2.21
C LYS A 683 -23.39 -23.15 3.41
N THR A 684 -22.86 -22.36 4.35
CA THR A 684 -23.56 -21.90 5.56
C THR A 684 -23.85 -20.40 5.53
N LEU A 685 -24.75 -19.95 6.40
CA LEU A 685 -25.07 -18.51 6.58
C LEU A 685 -23.85 -17.64 6.93
N TYR A 686 -22.79 -18.22 7.50
CA TYR A 686 -21.58 -17.49 7.90
C TYR A 686 -20.39 -17.72 6.96
N ASP A 687 -20.53 -18.57 5.92
CA ASP A 687 -19.45 -18.82 4.95
C ASP A 687 -19.09 -17.51 4.20
N PRO A 688 -17.81 -17.09 4.18
CA PRO A 688 -17.37 -15.84 3.59
C PRO A 688 -17.19 -15.87 2.06
N CYS A 689 -17.35 -17.01 1.39
CA CYS A 689 -17.14 -17.09 -0.07
C CYS A 689 -18.25 -16.38 -0.87
N PRO A 690 -18.00 -16.03 -2.15
CA PRO A 690 -19.00 -15.46 -3.04
C PRO A 690 -20.01 -16.48 -3.58
N ALA A 691 -20.99 -16.01 -4.36
CA ALA A 691 -22.12 -16.80 -4.84
C ALA A 691 -21.71 -18.10 -5.58
N GLY A 692 -22.24 -19.24 -5.16
CA GLY A 692 -21.90 -20.57 -5.71
C GLY A 692 -20.56 -21.17 -5.26
N TRP A 693 -19.83 -20.52 -4.35
CA TRP A 693 -18.55 -20.96 -3.79
C TRP A 693 -18.59 -21.05 -2.26
N LYS A 694 -17.73 -21.87 -1.65
CA LYS A 694 -17.68 -22.06 -0.18
C LYS A 694 -16.27 -22.38 0.33
N ILE A 695 -16.05 -22.35 1.64
CA ILE A 695 -14.77 -22.71 2.27
C ILE A 695 -14.41 -24.19 1.97
N PRO A 696 -13.13 -24.50 1.65
CA PRO A 696 -12.70 -25.85 1.29
C PRO A 696 -12.74 -26.79 2.50
N HIS A 697 -13.19 -28.03 2.30
CA HIS A 697 -13.02 -29.10 3.29
C HIS A 697 -11.60 -29.65 3.24
N GLN A 698 -11.07 -30.12 4.37
CA GLN A 698 -9.69 -30.60 4.51
C GLN A 698 -9.22 -31.55 3.39
N THR A 699 -10.15 -32.36 2.85
CA THR A 699 -9.88 -33.31 1.77
C THR A 699 -9.44 -32.67 0.46
N VAL A 700 -9.63 -31.35 0.24
CA VAL A 700 -9.08 -30.63 -0.93
C VAL A 700 -7.56 -30.76 -0.99
N TYR A 701 -6.90 -30.69 0.17
CA TYR A 701 -5.43 -30.68 0.31
C TYR A 701 -4.86 -32.08 0.63
N ASN A 702 -5.67 -33.14 0.53
CA ASN A 702 -5.21 -34.51 0.79
C ASN A 702 -4.18 -34.98 -0.22
N GLY A 703 -3.02 -35.45 0.26
CA GLY A 703 -1.95 -35.94 -0.59
C GLY A 703 -1.00 -34.85 -1.10
N TRP A 704 -1.08 -33.63 -0.54
CA TRP A 704 -0.07 -32.60 -0.76
C TRP A 704 1.27 -32.94 -0.08
N GLY A 705 2.35 -32.57 -0.75
CA GLY A 705 3.73 -32.73 -0.29
C GLY A 705 4.71 -31.92 -1.13
N THR A 706 5.95 -31.76 -0.62
CA THR A 706 6.99 -30.91 -1.23
C THR A 706 7.55 -31.42 -2.56
N SER A 707 7.24 -32.66 -2.95
CA SER A 707 7.62 -33.24 -4.24
C SER A 707 6.90 -32.62 -5.45
N GLN A 708 5.78 -31.91 -5.22
CA GLN A 708 4.97 -31.25 -6.26
C GLN A 708 4.95 -29.72 -6.12
N ALA A 709 5.67 -29.16 -5.14
CA ALA A 709 5.50 -27.77 -4.72
C ALA A 709 6.83 -27.10 -4.37
N TYR A 710 7.17 -26.03 -5.08
CA TYR A 710 8.51 -25.45 -5.10
C TYR A 710 8.54 -24.09 -4.43
N TRP A 711 9.57 -23.81 -3.61
CA TRP A 711 9.66 -22.54 -2.92
C TRP A 711 10.22 -21.44 -3.83
N PHE A 712 9.62 -20.25 -3.72
CA PHE A 712 10.14 -19.02 -4.29
C PHE A 712 10.08 -17.91 -3.24
N ASN A 713 11.13 -17.10 -3.12
CA ASN A 713 11.15 -15.93 -2.23
C ASN A 713 10.18 -14.84 -2.75
N VAL A 714 9.94 -13.77 -1.97
CA VAL A 714 9.00 -12.68 -2.34
C VAL A 714 9.24 -12.05 -3.71
N ASN A 715 10.49 -12.05 -4.17
CA ASN A 715 10.92 -11.55 -5.48
C ASN A 715 10.76 -12.58 -6.63
N GLY A 716 10.20 -13.76 -6.34
CA GLY A 716 10.05 -14.85 -7.30
C GLY A 716 11.34 -15.56 -7.70
N THR A 717 12.45 -15.40 -6.97
CA THR A 717 13.64 -16.25 -7.13
C THR A 717 13.35 -17.65 -6.56
N PHE A 718 13.63 -18.70 -7.35
CA PHE A 718 13.55 -20.09 -6.91
C PHE A 718 14.61 -20.39 -5.85
N VAL A 719 14.25 -21.17 -4.82
CA VAL A 719 15.18 -21.65 -3.78
C VAL A 719 15.01 -23.16 -3.59
N GLU A 720 16.12 -23.89 -3.50
CA GLU A 720 16.12 -25.34 -3.30
C GLU A 720 15.81 -25.73 -1.85
N ASN A 721 14.97 -26.76 -1.68
CA ASN A 721 14.61 -27.28 -0.36
C ASN A 721 15.89 -27.63 0.44
N GLY A 722 16.10 -26.99 1.60
CA GLY A 722 17.28 -27.17 2.46
C GLY A 722 18.31 -26.03 2.43
N SER A 723 18.22 -25.08 1.48
CA SER A 723 18.99 -23.83 1.53
C SER A 723 18.52 -22.88 2.65
N THR A 724 19.17 -21.72 2.80
CA THR A 724 18.55 -20.57 3.49
C THR A 724 17.46 -19.99 2.59
N HIS A 725 16.29 -19.66 3.17
CA HIS A 725 15.14 -19.13 2.45
C HIS A 725 14.67 -17.83 3.11
N ASP A 726 14.28 -16.85 2.29
CA ASP A 726 13.57 -15.67 2.78
C ASP A 726 12.05 -15.97 2.85
N ARG A 727 11.27 -14.99 3.30
CA ARG A 727 9.82 -15.00 3.09
C ARG A 727 9.48 -15.12 1.60
N GLY A 728 8.39 -15.83 1.30
CA GLY A 728 8.04 -16.23 -0.05
C GLY A 728 6.74 -17.02 -0.09
N GLY A 729 6.68 -18.04 -0.95
CA GLY A 729 5.54 -18.95 -1.08
C GLY A 729 5.90 -20.22 -1.82
N ARG A 730 4.93 -21.14 -1.94
CA ARG A 730 5.08 -22.33 -2.78
C ARG A 730 4.28 -22.23 -4.09
N LEU A 731 4.93 -22.62 -5.18
CA LEU A 731 4.30 -22.86 -6.47
C LEU A 731 4.01 -24.36 -6.62
N TYR A 732 2.73 -24.74 -6.53
CA TYR A 732 2.25 -26.11 -6.69
C TYR A 732 2.03 -26.44 -8.17
N ASN A 733 2.50 -27.59 -8.63
CA ASN A 733 2.22 -28.12 -9.96
C ASN A 733 0.83 -28.75 -9.99
N VAL A 734 -0.15 -28.09 -10.61
CA VAL A 734 -1.57 -28.53 -10.63
C VAL A 734 -1.70 -29.93 -11.25
N SER A 735 -0.87 -30.25 -12.25
CA SER A 735 -0.82 -31.57 -12.90
C SER A 735 -0.20 -32.68 -12.04
N GLY A 736 0.44 -32.33 -10.92
CA GLY A 736 1.08 -33.27 -9.99
C GLY A 736 2.41 -33.87 -10.48
N GLY A 737 2.97 -33.38 -11.59
CA GLY A 737 4.28 -33.78 -12.08
C GLY A 737 5.44 -33.30 -11.20
N ASN A 738 6.55 -34.03 -11.23
CA ASN A 738 7.79 -33.65 -10.55
C ASN A 738 8.55 -32.59 -11.36
N GLY A 739 9.27 -31.71 -10.66
CA GLY A 739 10.06 -30.61 -11.22
C GLY A 739 9.31 -29.27 -11.17
N VAL A 740 10.06 -28.16 -11.09
CA VAL A 740 9.50 -26.81 -11.22
C VAL A 740 8.79 -26.69 -12.57
N PRO A 741 7.48 -26.34 -12.61
CA PRO A 741 6.75 -26.25 -13.87
C PRO A 741 7.39 -25.27 -14.86
N SER A 742 7.41 -25.67 -16.14
CA SER A 742 7.90 -24.84 -17.24
C SER A 742 7.10 -25.15 -18.52
N LEU A 743 6.45 -24.19 -19.17
CA LEU A 743 6.23 -22.81 -18.71
C LEU A 743 5.36 -22.77 -17.45
N ARG A 744 5.51 -21.74 -16.62
CA ARG A 744 4.62 -21.46 -15.47
C ARG A 744 3.42 -20.67 -15.98
N THR A 745 2.21 -21.22 -15.91
CA THR A 745 0.97 -20.55 -16.32
C THR A 745 -0.08 -20.62 -15.21
N GLU A 746 -1.13 -19.80 -15.33
CA GLU A 746 -2.28 -19.82 -14.42
C GLU A 746 -3.04 -21.17 -14.44
N ASP A 747 -3.04 -21.88 -15.57
CA ASP A 747 -3.72 -23.17 -15.70
C ASP A 747 -2.95 -24.37 -15.13
N ASN A 748 -1.61 -24.32 -15.15
CA ASN A 748 -0.75 -25.45 -14.76
C ASN A 748 -0.05 -25.26 -13.40
N THR A 749 -0.07 -24.05 -12.84
CA THR A 749 0.49 -23.76 -11.52
C THR A 749 -0.49 -23.05 -10.59
N ALA A 750 -0.43 -23.39 -9.31
CA ALA A 750 -1.16 -22.72 -8.25
C ALA A 750 -0.18 -22.10 -7.26
N TRP A 751 -0.32 -20.79 -7.02
CA TRP A 751 0.59 -20.04 -6.14
C TRP A 751 0.00 -19.90 -4.73
N PHE A 752 0.81 -20.20 -3.72
CA PHE A 752 0.45 -20.17 -2.30
C PHE A 752 1.47 -19.29 -1.54
N PRO A 753 1.22 -17.97 -1.45
CA PRO A 753 2.09 -17.05 -0.73
C PRO A 753 1.97 -17.22 0.79
N VAL A 754 3.07 -17.01 1.51
CA VAL A 754 3.01 -16.87 2.97
C VAL A 754 2.42 -15.51 3.34
N THR A 755 1.19 -15.54 3.85
CA THR A 755 0.56 -14.43 4.57
C THR A 755 1.27 -14.15 5.91
N ALA A 756 1.13 -12.93 6.43
CA ALA A 756 1.31 -12.70 7.87
C ALA A 756 0.15 -13.35 8.64
N TYR A 757 0.32 -13.53 9.94
CA TYR A 757 -0.73 -13.95 10.87
C TYR A 757 -1.05 -12.80 11.83
N ARG A 758 -2.17 -12.89 12.55
CA ARG A 758 -2.52 -11.92 13.60
C ARG A 758 -2.22 -12.49 14.98
N SER A 759 -1.53 -11.68 15.77
CA SER A 759 -1.24 -11.92 17.18
C SER A 759 -2.52 -12.07 18.00
N PHE A 760 -2.64 -13.16 18.76
CA PHE A 760 -3.79 -13.41 19.65
C PHE A 760 -3.88 -12.40 20.81
N SER A 761 -2.74 -11.85 21.27
CA SER A 761 -2.70 -11.01 22.47
C SER A 761 -2.99 -9.53 22.22
N ASP A 762 -2.61 -9.00 21.06
CA ASP A 762 -2.74 -7.56 20.72
C ASP A 762 -3.24 -7.31 19.29
N GLY A 763 -3.73 -8.36 18.61
CA GLY A 763 -4.33 -8.29 17.28
C GLY A 763 -3.39 -7.86 16.15
N LYS A 764 -2.10 -7.61 16.45
CA LYS A 764 -1.14 -7.06 15.48
C LYS A 764 -0.84 -8.03 14.35
N LEU A 765 -0.64 -7.50 13.15
CA LEU A 765 -0.14 -8.27 12.02
C LEU A 765 1.36 -8.60 12.20
N ILE A 766 1.76 -9.86 12.00
CA ILE A 766 3.15 -10.32 12.19
C ILE A 766 3.54 -11.29 11.08
N PHE A 767 4.70 -11.05 10.45
CA PHE A 767 5.40 -12.09 9.69
C PHE A 767 6.35 -12.83 10.64
N ASN A 768 6.21 -14.16 10.75
CA ASN A 768 7.16 -14.96 11.51
C ASN A 768 8.51 -15.00 10.76
N GLY A 769 9.63 -14.94 11.49
CA GLY A 769 10.96 -15.09 10.89
C GLY A 769 11.22 -16.49 10.32
N SER A 770 10.48 -17.50 10.78
CA SER A 770 10.36 -18.76 10.05
C SER A 770 9.44 -18.57 8.84
N ALA A 771 9.98 -18.78 7.64
CA ALA A 771 9.29 -18.60 6.36
C ALA A 771 8.17 -19.65 6.18
N ALA A 772 7.05 -19.42 6.85
CA ALA A 772 5.92 -20.34 7.00
C ALA A 772 4.58 -19.61 7.07
N GLY A 773 3.58 -20.14 6.36
CA GLY A 773 2.19 -19.72 6.35
C GLY A 773 1.25 -20.92 6.31
N TYR A 774 -0.04 -20.66 6.14
CA TYR A 774 -1.11 -21.64 6.32
C TYR A 774 -2.22 -21.43 5.29
N GLU A 775 -2.92 -22.50 4.91
CA GLU A 775 -4.23 -22.46 4.23
C GLU A 775 -5.27 -23.12 5.14
N GLY A 776 -6.32 -22.39 5.50
CA GLY A 776 -7.38 -22.88 6.38
C GLY A 776 -8.36 -23.82 5.66
N THR A 777 -9.15 -24.55 6.46
CA THR A 777 -10.26 -25.37 5.94
C THR A 777 -11.54 -25.13 6.74
N ASN A 778 -12.69 -25.56 6.21
CA ASN A 778 -13.97 -25.59 6.90
C ASN A 778 -14.01 -26.60 8.06
N THR A 779 -12.95 -27.39 8.26
CA THR A 779 -13.01 -28.62 9.03
C THR A 779 -12.37 -28.43 10.39
N ILE A 780 -13.09 -28.80 11.45
CA ILE A 780 -12.58 -28.92 12.81
C ILE A 780 -12.72 -30.35 13.32
N ALA A 781 -11.83 -30.77 14.22
CA ALA A 781 -11.99 -31.98 15.03
C ALA A 781 -11.60 -31.70 16.48
N LYS A 782 -12.12 -32.52 17.39
CA LYS A 782 -11.74 -32.47 18.81
C LYS A 782 -10.35 -33.11 19.01
N ASN A 783 -9.42 -32.32 19.53
CA ASN A 783 -8.05 -32.72 19.82
C ASN A 783 -7.75 -32.42 21.31
N GLY A 784 -7.62 -33.48 22.09
CA GLY A 784 -7.72 -33.39 23.55
C GLY A 784 -9.11 -32.93 23.98
N ASN A 785 -9.19 -31.87 24.78
CA ASN A 785 -10.47 -31.30 25.20
C ASN A 785 -11.11 -30.39 24.14
N ASN A 786 -10.30 -29.76 23.28
CA ASN A 786 -10.69 -28.58 22.51
C ASN A 786 -10.86 -28.93 21.01
N TYR A 787 -11.78 -28.26 20.33
CA TYR A 787 -11.91 -28.29 18.88
C TYR A 787 -10.78 -27.49 18.23
N ARG A 788 -10.22 -28.04 17.16
CA ARG A 788 -9.07 -27.48 16.44
C ARG A 788 -9.30 -27.53 14.94
N ILE A 789 -8.76 -26.54 14.23
CA ILE A 789 -8.87 -26.41 12.78
C ILE A 789 -7.85 -27.31 12.08
N TYR A 790 -8.30 -27.98 11.03
CA TYR A 790 -7.42 -28.54 10.01
C TYR A 790 -6.94 -27.43 9.06
N TYR A 791 -5.64 -27.27 8.95
CA TYR A 791 -4.99 -26.41 7.98
C TYR A 791 -3.91 -27.19 7.22
N THR A 792 -3.54 -26.71 6.04
CA THR A 792 -2.27 -27.06 5.40
C THR A 792 -1.22 -26.04 5.82
N LYS A 793 -0.02 -26.49 6.20
CA LYS A 793 1.14 -25.60 6.46
C LYS A 793 2.00 -25.54 5.20
N ILE A 794 2.42 -24.32 4.83
CA ILE A 794 3.28 -24.01 3.69
C ILE A 794 4.55 -23.37 4.26
N ALA A 795 5.71 -24.01 4.14
CA ALA A 795 6.98 -23.42 4.59
C ALA A 795 8.14 -23.85 3.69
N ALA A 796 9.28 -23.18 3.76
CA ALA A 796 10.50 -23.48 3.00
C ALA A 796 10.86 -24.98 2.92
N GLY A 797 10.77 -25.71 4.05
CA GLY A 797 11.01 -27.16 4.12
C GLY A 797 9.75 -28.04 4.12
N GLU A 798 8.54 -27.46 4.16
CA GLU A 798 7.31 -28.19 4.47
C GLU A 798 6.16 -27.86 3.50
N LEU A 799 5.37 -28.88 3.16
CA LEU A 799 4.00 -28.72 2.67
C LEU A 799 3.19 -29.89 3.23
N SER A 800 2.26 -29.63 4.14
CA SER A 800 1.54 -30.68 4.87
C SER A 800 0.12 -30.91 4.36
N THR A 801 -0.26 -32.18 4.23
CA THR A 801 -1.67 -32.59 4.19
C THR A 801 -2.31 -32.30 5.57
N PRO A 802 -3.56 -31.80 5.67
CA PRO A 802 -4.21 -31.54 6.95
C PRO A 802 -4.58 -32.84 7.69
N ASN A 803 -3.64 -33.39 8.47
CA ASN A 803 -3.83 -34.68 9.14
C ASN A 803 -4.23 -34.60 10.63
N ASN A 804 -3.83 -33.54 11.35
CA ASN A 804 -3.75 -33.60 12.83
C ASN A 804 -4.63 -32.61 13.61
N ALA A 805 -5.36 -31.70 12.95
CA ALA A 805 -6.18 -30.64 13.58
C ALA A 805 -5.46 -29.87 14.71
N TRP A 806 -4.59 -28.91 14.38
CA TRP A 806 -3.77 -28.15 15.34
C TRP A 806 -4.10 -26.65 15.43
N GLY A 807 -4.89 -26.08 14.52
CA GLY A 807 -5.22 -24.64 14.51
C GLY A 807 -6.24 -24.24 15.58
N MET A 808 -6.24 -22.98 16.01
CA MET A 808 -7.15 -22.46 17.06
C MET A 808 -8.32 -21.71 16.45
N ILE A 809 -9.54 -21.83 17.01
CA ILE A 809 -10.72 -21.12 16.44
C ILE A 809 -10.61 -19.60 16.69
N GLY A 810 -9.93 -19.20 17.76
CA GLY A 810 -9.48 -17.82 18.01
C GLY A 810 -8.28 -17.32 17.16
N GLU A 811 -7.77 -18.06 16.17
CA GLU A 811 -6.72 -17.62 15.23
C GLU A 811 -7.27 -17.46 13.79
N PRO A 812 -6.76 -16.52 12.98
CA PRO A 812 -7.26 -16.31 11.63
C PRO A 812 -6.32 -16.89 10.55
N TYR A 813 -6.93 -17.44 9.51
CA TYR A 813 -6.26 -18.12 8.40
C TYR A 813 -6.76 -17.57 7.07
N PRO A 814 -5.96 -17.57 5.99
CA PRO A 814 -6.50 -17.31 4.67
C PRO A 814 -7.32 -18.54 4.22
N PHE A 815 -8.28 -18.31 3.34
CA PHE A 815 -9.06 -19.37 2.71
C PHE A 815 -9.12 -19.18 1.20
N ARG A 816 -9.26 -20.29 0.47
CA ARG A 816 -9.35 -20.35 -0.99
C ARG A 816 -10.59 -21.12 -1.39
N CYS A 817 -11.59 -20.42 -1.92
CA CYS A 817 -12.92 -21.00 -2.10
C CYS A 817 -12.95 -22.16 -3.11
N VAL A 818 -13.63 -23.24 -2.73
CA VAL A 818 -14.00 -24.35 -3.62
C VAL A 818 -15.43 -24.13 -4.11
N GLN A 819 -15.74 -24.61 -5.31
CA GLN A 819 -17.11 -24.66 -5.81
C GLN A 819 -18.01 -25.45 -4.84
N GLU A 820 -19.26 -25.01 -4.64
CA GLU A 820 -20.15 -25.58 -3.63
C GLU A 820 -20.43 -27.09 -3.78
#